data_AF-A0A7G3BT20-F1
#
_entry.id   AF-A0A7G3BT20-F1
#
_cell.length_a   1.000
_cell.length_b   1.000
_cell.length_c   1.000
_cell.angle_alpha   90.00
_cell.angle_beta   90.00
_cell.angle_gamma   90.00
#
_symmetry.space_group_name_H-M   'P 1'
#
loop_
_entity.id
_entity.type
_entity.pdbx_description
1 polymer ?
#
loop_
_entity_poly.entity_id
_entity_poly.type
_entity_poly.pdbx_seq_one_letter_code
_entity_poly.pdbx_strand_id
1 'polypeptide(L)'
;MSTQFSALVSKLKEIFQINRPDLDFGVYRILNARSAEIAEFLDKRLKTKVEQYLGEAKSSLDENVLKELEAELKAEFGKRAFNEQGELIDQEAIESALGQKYIALTQADAHEMTDQSQVYSHLLTFFSRYYDDGDFISQRRYKGDTYAIPYSGEEVMLHWANKDQYYTKSGEMFSNYRFKLNDERSVLFRLVSADTARENRKDNDKDRRFIIVTEPKTFIRIDEEGEEFEETIVPFSIQNNELTILFEYATLPKGSKQETLNIESYNKIVSAEVLTTDWLNDLAQPAPTEKEPKRTVLHKHLSTYTQKNTADYFIHKDLGKFLRHELDFYIKNEVMHLDDVVSADQFIQIERQLSIIKCLRQIGLEIISFLSSLEDFQKKLWLKKKFVVSAEYCITLDRVDESLYAEIAENTAQWQQWDDLGFKGTDAGWGSIDYLKQHQALMVDTSLFSIEFKAKLLQKIDDLDAQTDGLIINSDNFQALNVLNKKYDGQIKSIYIDPPYNTDASAIIYKNGYKHSSWLSLIDGRIESSIKLLNNSGVMSVAIDEEEAPYLNTMLSDSFGRKNLICNFAIMHNPKGRDSGFVAMAHEYMLTFAKNIQDAKTFSFKLTEEEARKKYGKSGDSGNSFRELPLKRTGSGKLREDRPYMFFPFFFNEDENILCLPAQEEYEKIYLKEEGSFDDNYLKKLIEAYESKGYVAILPLDKSGENLRWRWGFKSCQEGIESGVIFAKKGNKNTVFQIDDATDDVKPKSIWYGEKYDASSKGTNLLNHLIKNNPFDYPKSLYQVIDALIFSMDKNDSVLDYFAALLHK
;
A
#
# COMPACT_ATOMS: atom_id res chain seq x y z
N MET A 1 44.14 -11.31 -14.64
CA MET A 1 42.84 -11.63 -14.00
C MET A 1 41.83 -11.86 -15.09
N SER A 2 40.97 -12.90 -15.00
CA SER A 2 39.92 -13.08 -16.02
C SER A 2 38.98 -11.86 -16.00
N THR A 3 38.57 -11.40 -17.18
CA THR A 3 37.67 -10.25 -17.35
C THR A 3 36.34 -10.46 -16.62
N GLN A 4 35.90 -11.72 -16.48
CA GLN A 4 34.64 -12.11 -15.84
C GLN A 4 34.67 -11.97 -14.32
N PHE A 5 35.77 -12.29 -13.65
CA PHE A 5 35.89 -12.09 -12.20
C PHE A 5 35.80 -10.60 -11.84
N SER A 6 36.51 -9.74 -12.58
CA SER A 6 36.46 -8.29 -12.38
C SER A 6 35.05 -7.73 -12.60
N ALA A 7 34.34 -8.22 -13.63
CA ALA A 7 32.96 -7.83 -13.88
C ALA A 7 32.01 -8.27 -12.76
N LEU A 8 32.14 -9.51 -12.26
CA LEU A 8 31.38 -10.00 -11.10
C LEU A 8 31.62 -9.13 -9.86
N VAL A 9 32.88 -8.88 -9.53
CA VAL A 9 33.25 -8.06 -8.37
C VAL A 9 32.71 -6.63 -8.51
N SER A 10 32.80 -6.03 -9.69
CA SER A 10 32.23 -4.70 -9.98
C SER A 10 30.72 -4.68 -9.72
N LYS A 11 29.99 -5.68 -10.23
CA LYS A 11 28.54 -5.78 -10.02
C LYS A 11 28.18 -6.04 -8.57
N LEU A 12 28.91 -6.89 -7.85
CA LEU A 12 28.70 -7.09 -6.42
C LEU A 12 28.96 -5.80 -5.65
N LYS A 13 30.02 -5.03 -5.96
CA LYS A 13 30.29 -3.72 -5.34
C LYS A 13 29.16 -2.71 -5.58
N GLU A 14 28.54 -2.75 -6.76
CA GLU A 14 27.32 -1.99 -7.08
C GLU A 14 26.14 -2.42 -6.21
N ILE A 15 25.89 -3.73 -6.09
CA ILE A 15 24.80 -4.31 -5.27
C ILE A 15 24.96 -3.98 -3.79
N PHE A 16 26.17 -4.11 -3.26
CA PHE A 16 26.50 -3.72 -1.88
C PHE A 16 26.53 -2.21 -1.68
N GLN A 17 26.33 -1.43 -2.75
CA GLN A 17 26.37 0.03 -2.76
C GLN A 17 27.67 0.62 -2.15
N ILE A 18 28.77 -0.14 -2.20
CA ILE A 18 30.10 0.27 -1.68
C ILE A 18 30.64 1.47 -2.48
N ASN A 19 30.15 1.65 -3.71
CA ASN A 19 30.51 2.78 -4.58
C ASN A 19 29.85 4.10 -4.18
N ARG A 20 29.02 4.12 -3.11
CA ARG A 20 28.46 5.35 -2.50
C ARG A 20 29.02 5.60 -1.08
N PRO A 21 30.36 5.66 -0.89
CA PRO A 21 30.97 5.83 0.43
C PRO A 21 30.65 7.19 1.07
N ASP A 22 30.19 8.14 0.25
CA ASP A 22 29.93 9.53 0.66
C ASP A 22 28.60 9.71 1.42
N LEU A 23 27.84 8.64 1.64
CA LEU A 23 26.55 8.67 2.36
C LEU A 23 26.75 8.15 3.81
N ASP A 24 27.01 9.02 4.79
CA ASP A 24 27.10 8.62 6.21
C ASP A 24 25.82 8.95 7.01
N PHE A 25 24.68 8.41 6.60
CA PHE A 25 23.42 8.49 7.33
C PHE A 25 22.65 7.16 7.24
N GLY A 26 21.79 6.89 8.23
CA GLY A 26 20.92 5.71 8.22
C GLY A 26 21.68 4.38 8.08
N VAL A 27 21.25 3.55 7.12
CA VAL A 27 21.84 2.23 6.81
C VAL A 27 23.25 2.37 6.20
N TYR A 28 23.49 3.41 5.42
CA TYR A 28 24.76 3.61 4.72
C TYR A 28 25.95 3.80 5.66
N ARG A 29 25.72 4.37 6.84
CA ARG A 29 26.71 4.43 7.92
C ARG A 29 27.26 3.05 8.30
N ILE A 30 26.39 2.04 8.31
CA ILE A 30 26.75 0.67 8.73
C ILE A 30 27.40 -0.08 7.57
N LEU A 31 26.91 0.12 6.33
CA LEU A 31 27.55 -0.39 5.13
C LEU A 31 28.98 0.17 4.97
N ASN A 32 29.15 1.48 5.21
CA ASN A 32 30.46 2.13 5.20
C ASN A 32 31.37 1.61 6.31
N ALA A 33 30.86 1.43 7.53
CA ALA A 33 31.63 0.86 8.64
C ALA A 33 32.18 -0.54 8.35
N ARG A 34 31.50 -1.33 7.51
CA ARG A 34 31.95 -2.67 7.09
C ARG A 34 32.51 -2.72 5.67
N SER A 35 32.62 -1.60 4.97
CA SER A 35 33.04 -1.54 3.56
C SER A 35 34.39 -2.22 3.32
N ALA A 36 35.34 -2.10 4.26
CA ALA A 36 36.64 -2.77 4.19
C ALA A 36 36.53 -4.29 4.26
N GLU A 37 35.70 -4.82 5.18
CA GLU A 37 35.44 -6.27 5.30
C GLU A 37 34.77 -6.81 4.03
N ILE A 38 33.82 -6.04 3.46
CA ILE A 38 33.13 -6.41 2.23
C ILE A 38 34.11 -6.41 1.04
N ALA A 39 34.93 -5.37 0.91
CA ALA A 39 35.94 -5.28 -0.13
C ALA A 39 36.96 -6.43 -0.03
N GLU A 40 37.42 -6.77 1.18
CA GLU A 40 38.30 -7.91 1.39
C GLU A 40 37.66 -9.25 0.99
N PHE A 41 36.38 -9.45 1.35
CA PHE A 41 35.64 -10.64 0.96
C PHE A 41 35.53 -10.76 -0.57
N LEU A 42 35.13 -9.68 -1.25
CA LEU A 42 34.92 -9.66 -2.70
C LEU A 42 36.22 -9.77 -3.49
N ASP A 43 37.24 -9.01 -3.10
CA ASP A 43 38.48 -8.89 -3.89
C ASP A 43 39.45 -10.06 -3.65
N LYS A 44 39.42 -10.68 -2.46
CA LYS A 44 40.38 -11.73 -2.07
C LYS A 44 39.71 -13.07 -1.77
N ARG A 45 38.79 -13.12 -0.81
CA ARG A 45 38.27 -14.41 -0.29
C ARG A 45 37.40 -15.15 -1.30
N LEU A 46 36.59 -14.43 -2.09
CA LEU A 46 35.70 -15.02 -3.09
C LEU A 46 36.48 -15.86 -4.11
N LYS A 47 37.59 -15.34 -4.62
CA LYS A 47 38.45 -16.03 -5.58
C LYS A 47 39.04 -17.31 -4.98
N THR A 48 39.62 -17.21 -3.78
CA THR A 48 40.21 -18.37 -3.07
C THR A 48 39.17 -19.46 -2.80
N LYS A 49 37.93 -19.08 -2.46
CA LYS A 49 36.86 -20.06 -2.23
C LYS A 49 36.43 -20.79 -3.50
N VAL A 50 36.34 -20.10 -4.64
CA VAL A 50 36.04 -20.74 -5.92
C VAL A 50 37.15 -21.72 -6.32
N GLU A 51 38.41 -21.32 -6.15
CA GLU A 51 39.57 -22.19 -6.35
C GLU A 51 39.50 -23.43 -5.44
N GLN A 52 39.21 -23.23 -4.15
CA GLN A 52 39.09 -24.31 -3.18
C GLN A 52 37.95 -25.29 -3.52
N TYR A 53 36.72 -24.80 -3.77
CA TYR A 53 35.58 -25.68 -4.02
C TYR A 53 35.69 -26.45 -5.34
N LEU A 54 36.24 -25.84 -6.40
CA LEU A 54 36.51 -26.54 -7.65
C LEU A 54 37.64 -27.56 -7.45
N GLY A 55 38.69 -27.21 -6.70
CA GLY A 55 39.80 -28.12 -6.36
C GLY A 55 39.36 -29.33 -5.52
N GLU A 56 38.54 -29.11 -4.49
CA GLU A 56 37.95 -30.17 -3.67
C GLU A 56 37.07 -31.10 -4.53
N ALA A 57 36.24 -30.54 -5.40
CA ALA A 57 35.41 -31.33 -6.29
C ALA A 57 36.22 -32.15 -7.30
N LYS A 58 37.31 -31.58 -7.85
CA LYS A 58 38.27 -32.29 -8.73
C LYS A 58 39.02 -33.40 -8.02
N SER A 59 39.56 -33.14 -6.82
CA SER A 59 40.33 -34.14 -6.06
C SER A 59 39.52 -35.40 -5.72
N SER A 60 38.21 -35.26 -5.52
CA SER A 60 37.30 -36.40 -5.34
C SER A 60 36.98 -37.17 -6.65
N LEU A 61 37.14 -36.51 -7.80
CA LEU A 61 36.83 -37.01 -9.15
C LEU A 61 38.03 -37.75 -9.77
N ASP A 62 39.18 -37.08 -9.79
CA ASP A 62 40.38 -37.56 -10.48
C ASP A 62 40.94 -38.82 -9.79
N GLU A 63 40.88 -38.94 -8.47
CA GLU A 63 41.45 -40.09 -7.76
C GLU A 63 40.76 -41.43 -8.06
N ASN A 64 39.45 -41.46 -8.29
CA ASN A 64 38.72 -42.70 -8.56
C ASN A 64 38.81 -43.08 -10.05
N VAL A 65 38.67 -42.10 -10.94
CA VAL A 65 38.76 -42.31 -12.39
C VAL A 65 40.20 -42.60 -12.83
N LEU A 66 41.21 -41.94 -12.25
CA LEU A 66 42.62 -42.27 -12.49
C LEU A 66 42.95 -43.67 -12.00
N LYS A 67 42.37 -44.14 -10.88
CA LYS A 67 42.57 -45.51 -10.39
C LYS A 67 41.94 -46.56 -11.31
N GLU A 68 40.75 -46.31 -11.85
CA GLU A 68 40.13 -47.19 -12.84
C GLU A 68 40.91 -47.20 -14.16
N LEU A 69 41.26 -46.03 -14.71
CA LEU A 69 42.07 -45.92 -15.93
C LEU A 69 43.47 -46.53 -15.74
N GLU A 70 44.11 -46.33 -14.59
CA GLU A 70 45.36 -47.02 -14.25
C GLU A 70 45.17 -48.53 -14.21
N ALA A 71 44.07 -49.02 -13.64
CA ALA A 71 43.79 -50.45 -13.54
C ALA A 71 43.55 -51.07 -14.93
N GLU A 72 42.81 -50.39 -15.80
CA GLU A 72 42.56 -50.78 -17.19
C GLU A 72 43.85 -50.75 -18.02
N LEU A 73 44.63 -49.66 -17.95
CA LEU A 73 45.92 -49.53 -18.61
C LEU A 73 46.93 -50.58 -18.13
N LYS A 74 46.95 -50.89 -16.82
CA LYS A 74 47.77 -51.97 -16.24
C LYS A 74 47.29 -53.36 -16.67
N ALA A 75 45.99 -53.54 -16.94
CA ALA A 75 45.43 -54.80 -17.44
C ALA A 75 45.74 -55.03 -18.92
N GLU A 76 45.70 -53.99 -19.75
CA GLU A 76 45.91 -54.09 -21.20
C GLU A 76 47.39 -54.03 -21.60
N PHE A 77 48.18 -53.12 -21.01
CA PHE A 77 49.58 -52.89 -21.39
C PHE A 77 50.60 -53.41 -20.34
N GLY A 78 50.10 -53.90 -19.20
CA GLY A 78 50.89 -54.46 -18.11
C GLY A 78 51.45 -53.41 -17.15
N LYS A 79 51.96 -53.86 -15.99
CA LYS A 79 52.52 -52.96 -14.95
C LYS A 79 53.69 -52.07 -15.43
N ARG A 80 54.34 -52.46 -16.53
CA ARG A 80 55.44 -51.72 -17.17
C ARG A 80 54.99 -50.44 -17.87
N ALA A 81 53.68 -50.24 -18.04
CA ALA A 81 53.12 -49.04 -18.65
C ALA A 81 53.41 -47.76 -17.84
N PHE A 82 53.69 -47.92 -16.55
CA PHE A 82 53.93 -46.82 -15.61
C PHE A 82 55.34 -46.91 -15.00
N ASN A 83 55.96 -45.75 -14.73
CA ASN A 83 57.22 -45.69 -13.97
C ASN A 83 56.97 -45.80 -12.45
N GLU A 84 58.05 -45.83 -11.64
CA GLU A 84 57.96 -45.90 -10.18
C GLU A 84 57.30 -44.66 -9.55
N GLN A 85 57.17 -43.57 -10.31
CA GLN A 85 56.51 -42.32 -9.93
C GLN A 85 55.04 -42.27 -10.35
N GLY A 86 54.50 -43.29 -11.04
CA GLY A 86 53.10 -43.36 -11.48
C GLY A 86 52.80 -42.66 -12.81
N GLU A 87 53.83 -42.29 -13.58
CA GLU A 87 53.68 -41.64 -14.88
C GLU A 87 53.63 -42.69 -16.00
N LEU A 88 52.73 -42.48 -16.97
CA LEU A 88 52.57 -43.35 -18.13
C LEU A 88 53.78 -43.17 -19.08
N ILE A 89 54.59 -44.21 -19.25
CA ILE A 89 55.86 -44.17 -20.01
C ILE A 89 55.89 -45.11 -21.21
N ASP A 90 54.96 -46.06 -21.32
CA ASP A 90 54.92 -47.00 -22.43
C ASP A 90 54.35 -46.34 -23.68
N GLN A 91 55.10 -46.43 -24.78
CA GLN A 91 54.83 -45.67 -26.00
C GLN A 91 53.55 -46.15 -26.71
N GLU A 92 53.23 -47.44 -26.66
CA GLU A 92 51.98 -47.99 -27.20
C GLU A 92 50.79 -47.62 -26.30
N ALA A 93 50.98 -47.62 -24.98
CA ALA A 93 49.97 -47.17 -24.02
C ALA A 93 49.67 -45.67 -24.17
N ILE A 94 50.69 -44.82 -24.35
CA ILE A 94 50.55 -43.36 -24.57
C ILE A 94 49.76 -43.05 -25.85
N GLU A 95 49.99 -43.81 -26.92
CA GLU A 95 49.28 -43.64 -28.20
C GLU A 95 47.88 -44.24 -28.20
N SER A 96 47.55 -45.11 -27.24
CA SER A 96 46.23 -45.72 -27.10
C SER A 96 45.14 -44.71 -26.70
N ALA A 97 43.89 -45.02 -27.02
CA ALA A 97 42.75 -44.19 -26.64
C ALA A 97 42.60 -44.05 -25.11
N LEU A 98 43.02 -45.06 -24.34
CA LEU A 98 43.03 -45.04 -22.87
C LEU A 98 44.17 -44.19 -22.32
N GLY A 99 45.37 -44.27 -22.90
CA GLY A 99 46.52 -43.47 -22.47
C GLY A 99 46.40 -42.00 -22.82
N GLN A 100 45.83 -41.67 -23.99
CA GLN A 100 45.49 -40.28 -24.30
C GLN A 100 44.45 -39.70 -23.34
N LYS A 101 43.47 -40.51 -22.89
CA LYS A 101 42.52 -40.11 -21.83
C LYS A 101 43.24 -39.87 -20.49
N TYR A 102 44.12 -40.77 -20.08
CA TYR A 102 44.91 -40.63 -18.84
C TYR A 102 45.81 -39.38 -18.86
N ILE A 103 46.50 -39.12 -19.97
CA ILE A 103 47.34 -37.94 -20.14
C ILE A 103 46.50 -36.65 -20.12
N ALA A 104 45.34 -36.64 -20.78
CA ALA A 104 44.45 -35.49 -20.77
C ALA A 104 43.90 -35.15 -19.37
N LEU A 105 43.63 -36.16 -18.54
CA LEU A 105 43.23 -35.99 -17.13
C LEU A 105 44.39 -35.51 -16.24
N THR A 106 45.60 -36.01 -16.47
CA THR A 106 46.80 -35.61 -15.68
C THR A 106 47.40 -34.25 -16.07
N GLN A 107 47.09 -33.71 -17.26
CA GLN A 107 47.55 -32.40 -17.74
C GLN A 107 46.49 -31.27 -17.60
N ALA A 108 45.56 -31.40 -16.66
CA ALA A 108 44.33 -30.61 -16.56
C ALA A 108 44.43 -29.15 -16.04
N ASP A 109 45.53 -28.44 -16.28
CA ASP A 109 45.71 -27.03 -15.90
C ASP A 109 44.90 -26.06 -16.79
N ALA A 110 44.72 -26.38 -18.08
CA ALA A 110 43.99 -25.52 -19.02
C ALA A 110 42.47 -25.47 -18.75
N HIS A 111 41.93 -26.48 -18.07
CA HIS A 111 40.49 -26.60 -17.80
C HIS A 111 40.05 -25.82 -16.55
N GLU A 112 40.92 -25.66 -15.55
CA GLU A 112 40.57 -24.93 -14.31
C GLU A 112 40.26 -23.46 -14.56
N MET A 113 41.05 -22.80 -15.41
CA MET A 113 40.79 -21.41 -15.76
C MET A 113 39.45 -21.25 -16.49
N THR A 114 39.01 -22.26 -17.22
CA THR A 114 37.75 -22.27 -17.97
C THR A 114 36.55 -22.50 -17.04
N ASP A 115 36.67 -23.43 -16.08
CA ASP A 115 35.64 -23.75 -15.10
C ASP A 115 35.40 -22.60 -14.12
N GLN A 116 36.48 -21.98 -13.63
CA GLN A 116 36.39 -20.76 -12.80
C GLN A 116 35.66 -19.64 -13.55
N SER A 117 36.03 -19.42 -14.81
CA SER A 117 35.41 -18.42 -15.67
C SER A 117 33.90 -18.67 -15.83
N GLN A 118 33.49 -19.92 -16.07
CA GLN A 118 32.07 -20.29 -16.11
C GLN A 118 31.33 -19.99 -14.80
N VAL A 119 31.89 -20.36 -13.65
CA VAL A 119 31.29 -20.04 -12.33
C VAL A 119 31.10 -18.53 -12.16
N TYR A 120 32.13 -17.74 -12.46
CA TYR A 120 32.03 -16.27 -12.36
C TYR A 120 30.97 -15.70 -13.31
N SER A 121 30.90 -16.20 -14.54
CA SER A 121 29.91 -15.77 -15.53
C SER A 121 28.48 -16.07 -15.08
N HIS A 122 28.24 -17.25 -14.53
CA HIS A 122 26.92 -17.63 -14.01
C HIS A 122 26.51 -16.79 -12.79
N LEU A 123 27.43 -16.58 -11.85
CA LEU A 123 27.18 -15.70 -10.70
C LEU A 123 26.85 -14.27 -11.14
N LEU A 124 27.63 -13.72 -12.08
CA LEU A 124 27.40 -12.36 -12.61
C LEU A 124 26.04 -12.27 -13.28
N THR A 125 25.71 -13.25 -14.12
CA THR A 125 24.42 -13.31 -14.82
C THR A 125 23.26 -13.41 -13.81
N PHE A 126 23.38 -14.27 -12.81
CA PHE A 126 22.37 -14.45 -11.77
C PHE A 126 22.12 -13.14 -11.00
N PHE A 127 23.14 -12.54 -10.42
CA PHE A 127 22.97 -11.33 -9.61
C PHE A 127 22.58 -10.11 -10.44
N SER A 128 23.04 -10.01 -11.70
CA SER A 128 22.61 -8.92 -12.60
C SER A 128 21.15 -9.04 -13.02
N ARG A 129 20.60 -10.26 -13.09
CA ARG A 129 19.21 -10.50 -13.48
C ARG A 129 18.21 -10.02 -12.42
N TYR A 130 18.56 -10.21 -11.15
CA TYR A 130 17.66 -9.93 -10.03
C TYR A 130 17.96 -8.62 -9.30
N TYR A 131 18.92 -7.82 -9.76
CA TYR A 131 19.23 -6.51 -9.19
C TYR A 131 19.16 -5.41 -10.25
N ASP A 132 18.27 -4.45 -10.06
CA ASP A 132 18.04 -3.32 -10.96
C ASP A 132 17.92 -2.02 -10.17
N ASP A 133 18.76 -1.04 -10.52
CA ASP A 133 18.81 0.33 -9.96
C ASP A 133 18.62 0.46 -8.43
N GLY A 134 19.26 -0.43 -7.65
CA GLY A 134 19.20 -0.38 -6.19
C GLY A 134 18.21 -1.34 -5.55
N ASP A 135 17.46 -2.12 -6.34
CA ASP A 135 16.38 -2.97 -5.86
C ASP A 135 16.48 -4.43 -6.35
N PHE A 136 15.91 -5.36 -5.57
CA PHE A 136 15.87 -6.79 -5.87
C PHE A 136 14.50 -7.23 -6.42
N ILE A 137 14.40 -7.32 -7.75
CA ILE A 137 13.13 -7.56 -8.44
C ILE A 137 13.03 -9.01 -8.91
N SER A 138 11.85 -9.61 -8.74
CA SER A 138 11.52 -10.93 -9.30
C SER A 138 11.43 -10.86 -10.83
N GLN A 139 12.38 -11.49 -11.52
CA GLN A 139 12.38 -11.65 -12.98
C GLN A 139 12.47 -13.12 -13.39
N ARG A 140 11.46 -13.92 -13.04
CA ARG A 140 11.41 -15.34 -13.43
C ARG A 140 11.28 -15.47 -14.94
N ARG A 141 12.30 -16.03 -15.60
CA ARG A 141 12.31 -16.31 -17.05
C ARG A 141 12.48 -17.80 -17.33
N TYR A 142 11.72 -18.37 -18.26
CA TYR A 142 12.09 -19.55 -19.02
C TYR A 142 13.06 -19.16 -20.15
N LYS A 143 13.89 -20.12 -20.60
CA LYS A 143 14.90 -19.98 -21.68
C LYS A 143 14.63 -18.78 -22.62
N GLY A 144 15.52 -17.80 -22.64
CA GLY A 144 15.35 -16.54 -23.39
C GLY A 144 14.59 -15.47 -22.59
N ASP A 145 13.69 -14.75 -23.25
CA ASP A 145 12.97 -13.58 -22.70
C ASP A 145 11.54 -13.88 -22.21
N THR A 146 11.18 -15.15 -21.97
CA THR A 146 9.79 -15.54 -21.64
C THR A 146 9.58 -15.62 -20.13
N TYR A 147 8.59 -14.92 -19.57
CA TYR A 147 8.35 -14.90 -18.11
C TYR A 147 7.62 -16.14 -17.58
N ALA A 148 7.93 -16.54 -16.34
CA ALA A 148 7.33 -17.69 -15.65
C ALA A 148 6.68 -17.26 -14.33
N ILE A 149 5.35 -17.30 -14.25
CA ILE A 149 4.62 -17.10 -12.98
C ILE A 149 4.34 -18.48 -12.37
N PRO A 150 4.68 -18.73 -11.09
CA PRO A 150 4.36 -19.99 -10.45
C PRO A 150 2.84 -20.17 -10.37
N TYR A 151 2.29 -21.13 -11.12
CA TYR A 151 0.88 -21.48 -11.07
C TYR A 151 0.64 -22.47 -9.92
N SER A 152 -0.04 -22.03 -8.87
CA SER A 152 -0.39 -22.84 -7.68
C SER A 152 -1.77 -23.51 -7.76
N GLY A 153 -2.45 -23.43 -8.91
CA GLY A 153 -3.84 -23.86 -9.07
C GLY A 153 -4.87 -22.73 -8.91
N GLU A 154 -4.44 -21.50 -8.67
CA GLU A 154 -5.29 -20.30 -8.69
C GLU A 154 -5.59 -19.87 -10.13
N GLU A 155 -6.84 -19.56 -10.45
CA GLU A 155 -7.26 -19.18 -11.81
C GLU A 155 -6.64 -17.83 -12.27
N VAL A 156 -6.43 -16.90 -11.34
CA VAL A 156 -5.80 -15.59 -11.57
C VAL A 156 -4.98 -15.23 -10.33
N MET A 157 -3.71 -14.89 -10.51
CA MET A 157 -2.81 -14.40 -9.47
C MET A 157 -2.30 -13.01 -9.86
N LEU A 158 -2.45 -12.02 -8.99
CA LEU A 158 -1.78 -10.74 -9.19
C LEU A 158 -0.33 -10.81 -8.70
N HIS A 159 0.59 -10.53 -9.62
CA HIS A 159 2.01 -10.36 -9.31
C HIS A 159 2.49 -9.03 -9.87
N TRP A 160 3.25 -8.28 -9.07
CA TRP A 160 3.92 -7.05 -9.47
C TRP A 160 5.37 -7.07 -8.99
N ALA A 161 6.22 -6.28 -9.65
CA ALA A 161 7.68 -6.32 -9.49
C ALA A 161 8.16 -6.25 -8.03
N ASN A 162 7.52 -5.40 -7.21
CA ASN A 162 7.94 -5.03 -5.87
C ASN A 162 7.09 -5.68 -4.75
N LYS A 163 6.30 -6.72 -5.06
CA LYS A 163 5.31 -7.35 -4.13
C LYS A 163 5.88 -7.74 -2.76
N ASP A 164 7.09 -8.27 -2.75
CA ASP A 164 7.75 -8.77 -1.54
C ASP A 164 8.63 -7.71 -0.88
N GLN A 165 8.35 -6.43 -1.07
CA GLN A 165 9.18 -5.34 -0.58
C GLN A 165 8.36 -4.28 0.16
N TYR A 166 8.99 -3.61 1.12
CA TYR A 166 8.48 -2.40 1.74
C TYR A 166 8.89 -1.20 0.90
N TYR A 167 7.91 -0.37 0.55
CA TYR A 167 8.18 0.97 0.06
C TYR A 167 8.60 1.88 1.22
N THR A 168 9.79 2.48 1.15
CA THR A 168 10.38 3.18 2.32
C THR A 168 10.52 4.68 2.19
N LYS A 169 10.35 5.23 0.98
CA LYS A 169 10.73 6.59 0.56
C LYS A 169 11.28 7.47 1.68
N SER A 170 12.59 7.37 1.89
CA SER A 170 13.35 8.39 2.59
C SER A 170 13.22 9.69 1.79
N GLY A 171 13.03 10.82 2.48
CA GLY A 171 12.74 12.12 1.86
C GLY A 171 13.59 12.44 0.63
N GLU A 172 13.06 13.29 -0.25
CA GLU A 172 13.70 13.65 -1.53
C GLU A 172 15.09 14.27 -1.37
N MET A 173 15.48 14.66 -0.16
CA MET A 173 16.74 15.33 0.11
C MET A 173 17.44 14.77 1.33
N PHE A 174 18.75 14.97 1.38
CA PHE A 174 19.55 14.65 2.56
C PHE A 174 19.29 15.68 3.66
N SER A 175 18.93 15.21 4.86
CA SER A 175 18.90 16.04 6.07
C SER A 175 20.29 16.17 6.69
N ASN A 176 21.12 15.13 6.55
CA ASN A 176 22.50 15.10 6.98
C ASN A 176 23.33 14.38 5.92
N TYR A 177 24.47 14.94 5.55
CA TYR A 177 25.40 14.37 4.59
C TYR A 177 26.81 14.56 5.10
N ARG A 178 27.53 13.46 5.33
CA ARG A 178 28.90 13.51 5.82
C ARG A 178 29.84 12.75 4.91
N PHE A 179 31.00 13.34 4.67
CA PHE A 179 32.12 12.72 3.96
C PHE A 179 33.42 12.88 4.75
N LYS A 180 34.36 11.95 4.55
CA LYS A 180 35.69 11.99 5.14
C LYS A 180 36.69 12.62 4.19
N LEU A 181 37.67 13.32 4.75
CA LEU A 181 38.85 13.79 4.01
C LEU A 181 39.92 12.68 3.96
N ASN A 182 41.09 12.97 3.38
CA ASN A 182 42.19 12.00 3.24
C ASN A 182 42.83 11.60 4.59
N ASP A 183 42.40 12.21 5.70
CA ASP A 183 42.81 11.93 7.07
C ASP A 183 41.58 11.58 7.95
N GLU A 184 41.71 11.70 9.28
CA GLU A 184 40.61 11.42 10.22
C GLU A 184 39.56 12.54 10.33
N ARG A 185 39.69 13.64 9.55
CA ARG A 185 38.71 14.73 9.57
C ARG A 185 37.48 14.42 8.72
N SER A 186 36.33 14.96 9.13
CA SER A 186 35.06 14.83 8.42
C SER A 186 34.38 16.17 8.18
N VAL A 187 33.53 16.22 7.17
CA VAL A 187 32.67 17.38 6.89
C VAL A 187 31.23 16.91 6.92
N LEU A 188 30.39 17.60 7.69
CA LEU A 188 28.96 17.34 7.84
C LEU A 188 28.17 18.53 7.28
N PHE A 189 27.41 18.29 6.22
CA PHE A 189 26.32 19.19 5.82
C PHE A 189 25.06 18.80 6.58
N ARG A 190 24.46 19.76 7.29
CA ARG A 190 23.28 19.56 8.12
C ARG A 190 22.18 20.53 7.73
N LEU A 191 21.00 19.99 7.44
CA LEU A 191 19.80 20.79 7.24
C LEU A 191 19.26 21.22 8.61
N VAL A 192 19.09 22.53 8.77
CA VAL A 192 18.49 23.11 9.97
C VAL A 192 17.00 22.85 9.93
N SER A 193 16.53 22.04 10.87
CA SER A 193 15.24 21.33 10.84
C SER A 193 13.99 22.20 10.96
N ALA A 194 14.10 23.53 10.97
CA ALA A 194 12.94 24.41 11.17
C ALA A 194 12.00 24.51 9.95
N ASP A 195 12.39 23.94 8.81
CA ASP A 195 11.56 23.96 7.60
C ASP A 195 11.72 22.63 6.82
N THR A 196 11.53 21.49 7.49
CA THR A 196 11.02 20.31 6.76
C THR A 196 9.82 20.80 5.97
N ALA A 197 9.79 20.55 4.65
CA ALA A 197 8.72 20.89 3.72
C ALA A 197 7.31 20.68 4.34
N ARG A 198 6.84 21.67 5.10
CA ARG A 198 5.53 21.66 5.77
C ARG A 198 4.45 22.22 4.85
N GLU A 199 4.87 22.85 3.75
CA GLU A 199 3.99 23.30 2.69
C GLU A 199 4.65 23.00 1.34
N ASN A 200 4.36 21.83 0.78
CA ASN A 200 4.57 21.56 -0.64
C ASN A 200 3.45 22.23 -1.47
N ARG A 201 3.15 23.51 -1.19
CA ARG A 201 2.31 24.31 -2.09
C ARG A 201 3.12 24.60 -3.34
N LYS A 202 2.56 24.28 -4.50
CA LYS A 202 3.02 24.81 -5.77
C LYS A 202 2.59 26.28 -5.83
N ASP A 203 3.34 27.15 -5.16
CA ASP A 203 3.26 28.59 -5.44
C ASP A 203 3.78 28.73 -6.88
N ASN A 204 2.89 28.96 -7.85
CA ASN A 204 3.22 28.86 -9.28
C ASN A 204 4.37 29.78 -9.73
N ASP A 205 4.80 30.69 -8.85
CA ASP A 205 5.86 31.68 -9.03
C ASP A 205 7.12 31.45 -8.17
N LYS A 206 7.21 30.37 -7.37
CA LYS A 206 8.37 30.10 -6.49
C LYS A 206 8.86 28.64 -6.49
N ASP A 207 10.17 28.44 -6.36
CA ASP A 207 10.87 27.15 -6.25
C ASP A 207 11.56 27.02 -4.89
N ARG A 208 11.50 25.86 -4.21
CA ARG A 208 12.34 25.60 -3.03
C ARG A 208 13.72 25.03 -3.40
N ARG A 209 14.78 25.54 -2.75
CA ARG A 209 16.19 25.19 -3.02
C ARG A 209 16.99 25.15 -1.72
N PHE A 210 18.12 24.43 -1.76
CA PHE A 210 19.10 24.47 -0.68
C PHE A 210 19.85 25.79 -0.70
N ILE A 211 19.84 26.48 0.42
CA ILE A 211 20.63 27.68 0.68
C ILE A 211 21.52 27.44 1.88
N ILE A 212 22.74 27.95 1.85
CA ILE A 212 23.64 27.92 3.00
C ILE A 212 23.17 28.91 4.06
N VAL A 213 23.21 28.52 5.33
CA VAL A 213 22.95 29.44 6.43
C VAL A 213 24.15 30.40 6.53
N THR A 214 23.89 31.68 6.75
CA THR A 214 24.96 32.70 6.88
C THR A 214 25.00 33.39 8.23
N GLU A 215 23.97 33.23 9.04
CA GLU A 215 23.84 33.88 10.35
C GLU A 215 23.48 32.84 11.42
N PRO A 216 23.99 32.97 12.67
CA PRO A 216 23.59 32.10 13.76
C PRO A 216 22.08 32.11 13.98
N LYS A 217 21.50 30.95 14.31
CA LYS A 217 20.07 30.81 14.61
C LYS A 217 19.89 30.24 16.00
N THR A 218 19.01 30.87 16.79
CA THR A 218 18.62 30.39 18.13
C THR A 218 17.32 29.63 18.03
N PHE A 219 17.29 28.42 18.60
CA PHE A 219 16.11 27.56 18.71
C PHE A 219 15.76 27.39 20.19
N ILE A 220 14.47 27.43 20.51
CA ILE A 220 13.98 26.99 21.81
C ILE A 220 13.82 25.47 21.72
N ARG A 221 14.51 24.75 22.60
CA ARG A 221 14.51 23.29 22.73
C ARG A 221 13.90 22.92 24.08
N ILE A 222 13.26 21.76 24.14
CA ILE A 222 12.78 21.19 25.40
C ILE A 222 13.73 20.06 25.78
N ASP A 223 14.25 20.07 27.00
CA ASP A 223 15.13 19.00 27.51
C ASP A 223 14.34 17.75 27.96
N GLU A 224 15.05 16.75 28.49
CA GLU A 224 14.44 15.49 28.95
C GLU A 224 13.51 15.68 30.17
N GLU A 225 13.64 16.80 30.87
CA GLU A 225 12.87 17.18 32.05
C GLU A 225 11.69 18.10 31.70
N GLY A 226 11.64 18.58 30.45
CA GLY A 226 10.57 19.41 29.94
C GLY A 226 10.84 20.91 30.00
N GLU A 227 12.06 21.33 30.36
CA GLU A 227 12.43 22.75 30.43
C GLU A 227 12.89 23.29 29.06
N GLU A 228 12.43 24.49 28.75
CA GLU A 228 12.84 25.21 27.55
C GLU A 228 14.23 25.82 27.71
N PHE A 229 15.15 25.48 26.81
CA PHE A 229 16.47 26.10 26.72
C PHE A 229 16.75 26.65 25.31
N GLU A 230 17.51 27.73 25.25
CA GLU A 230 17.95 28.33 23.99
C GLU A 230 19.21 27.62 23.46
N GLU A 231 19.10 27.00 22.30
CA GLU A 231 20.20 26.44 21.53
C GLU A 231 20.54 27.36 20.35
N THR A 232 21.65 28.11 20.45
CA THR A 232 22.19 28.85 19.30
C THR A 232 23.08 27.96 18.45
N ILE A 233 22.67 27.73 17.20
CA ILE A 233 23.44 26.98 16.22
C ILE A 233 24.10 27.97 15.25
N VAL A 234 25.43 27.89 15.14
CA VAL A 234 26.23 28.74 14.24
C VAL A 234 26.39 28.11 12.85
N PRO A 235 26.50 28.89 11.77
CA PRO A 235 26.50 28.37 10.39
C PRO A 235 27.65 27.42 10.06
N PHE A 236 28.82 27.67 10.66
CA PHE A 236 30.04 26.91 10.49
C PHE A 236 30.63 26.62 11.87
N SER A 237 30.91 25.35 12.17
CA SER A 237 31.61 24.99 13.41
C SER A 237 32.54 23.82 13.19
N ILE A 238 33.69 23.82 13.87
CA ILE A 238 34.59 22.68 13.92
C ILE A 238 34.61 22.14 15.34
N GLN A 239 34.20 20.88 15.50
CA GLN A 239 34.24 20.17 16.78
C GLN A 239 34.69 18.73 16.54
N ASN A 240 35.60 18.20 17.38
CA ASN A 240 36.06 16.81 17.30
C ASN A 240 36.52 16.37 15.89
N ASN A 241 37.33 17.19 15.21
CA ASN A 241 37.79 16.97 13.82
C ASN A 241 36.67 16.92 12.76
N GLU A 242 35.47 17.40 13.09
CA GLU A 242 34.33 17.49 12.17
C GLU A 242 33.95 18.94 11.88
N LEU A 243 33.95 19.33 10.61
CA LEU A 243 33.41 20.61 10.13
C LEU A 243 31.91 20.47 9.85
N THR A 244 31.07 21.10 10.66
CA THR A 244 29.62 21.19 10.43
C THR A 244 29.27 22.46 9.66
N ILE A 245 28.54 22.31 8.56
CA ILE A 245 28.03 23.39 7.71
C ILE A 245 26.52 23.29 7.64
N LEU A 246 25.84 24.38 7.97
CA LEU A 246 24.39 24.42 8.03
C LEU A 246 23.76 24.88 6.71
N PHE A 247 22.65 24.24 6.36
CA PHE A 247 21.81 24.59 5.22
C PHE A 247 20.35 24.76 5.63
N GLU A 248 19.60 25.47 4.79
CA GLU A 248 18.16 25.64 4.84
C GLU A 248 17.52 25.26 3.50
N TYR A 249 16.25 24.87 3.54
CA TYR A 249 15.46 24.56 2.35
C TYR A 249 14.40 25.63 2.13
N ALA A 250 14.83 26.74 1.55
CA ALA A 250 14.06 27.98 1.48
C ALA A 250 13.36 28.17 0.13
N THR A 251 12.29 28.97 0.13
CA THR A 251 11.51 29.34 -1.04
C THR A 251 12.18 30.51 -1.79
N LEU A 252 12.43 30.34 -3.09
CA LEU A 252 13.08 31.31 -3.98
C LEU A 252 12.23 31.58 -5.23
N PRO A 253 12.48 32.66 -5.99
CA PRO A 253 11.79 32.92 -7.25
C PRO A 253 11.92 31.77 -8.26
N LYS A 254 10.86 31.53 -9.04
CA LYS A 254 10.85 30.48 -10.07
C LYS A 254 11.99 30.67 -11.08
N GLY A 255 12.71 29.57 -11.37
CA GLY A 255 13.88 29.59 -12.27
C GLY A 255 15.22 29.74 -11.57
N SER A 256 15.25 29.92 -10.24
CA SER A 256 16.47 29.81 -9.45
C SER A 256 17.12 28.43 -9.61
N LYS A 257 18.37 28.40 -10.08
CA LYS A 257 19.15 27.18 -10.33
C LYS A 257 19.96 26.78 -9.10
N GLN A 258 19.84 25.52 -8.68
CA GLN A 258 20.61 24.96 -7.57
C GLN A 258 22.13 25.03 -7.84
N GLU A 259 22.55 24.86 -9.10
CA GLU A 259 23.95 24.98 -9.53
C GLU A 259 24.55 26.35 -9.16
N THR A 260 23.81 27.44 -9.38
CA THR A 260 24.24 28.80 -9.02
C THR A 260 24.38 28.94 -7.50
N LEU A 261 23.41 28.44 -6.74
CA LEU A 261 23.43 28.47 -5.27
C LEU A 261 24.54 27.61 -4.68
N ASN A 262 24.92 26.52 -5.35
CA ASN A 262 26.06 25.68 -4.95
C ASN A 262 27.38 26.43 -5.14
N ILE A 263 27.52 27.24 -6.19
CA ILE A 263 28.69 28.12 -6.39
C ILE A 263 28.75 29.18 -5.29
N GLU A 264 27.62 29.82 -4.95
CA GLU A 264 27.55 30.78 -3.85
C GLU A 264 27.89 30.14 -2.50
N SER A 265 27.35 28.95 -2.24
CA SER A 265 27.63 28.17 -1.03
C SER A 265 29.10 27.79 -0.95
N TYR A 266 29.70 27.34 -2.06
CA TYR A 266 31.13 27.06 -2.15
C TYR A 266 31.96 28.28 -1.75
N ASN A 267 31.70 29.45 -2.35
CA ASN A 267 32.43 30.68 -2.07
C ASN A 267 32.31 31.12 -0.60
N LYS A 268 31.12 30.97 -0.01
CA LYS A 268 30.89 31.27 1.41
C LYS A 268 31.63 30.30 2.34
N ILE A 269 31.63 29.00 2.03
CA ILE A 269 32.36 27.99 2.82
C ILE A 269 33.85 28.28 2.80
N VAL A 270 34.46 28.48 1.62
CA VAL A 270 35.92 28.71 1.53
C VAL A 270 36.36 30.05 2.13
N SER A 271 35.42 30.98 2.35
CA SER A 271 35.67 32.26 2.99
C SER A 271 35.35 32.26 4.49
N ALA A 272 34.94 31.11 5.06
CA ALA A 272 34.54 31.03 6.47
C ALA A 272 35.78 31.12 7.38
N GLU A 273 35.74 32.04 8.35
CA GLU A 273 36.85 32.31 9.28
C GLU A 273 37.27 31.09 10.12
N VAL A 274 36.36 30.12 10.30
CA VAL A 274 36.62 28.90 11.07
C VAL A 274 37.55 27.91 10.35
N LEU A 275 37.74 28.04 9.02
CA LEU A 275 38.57 27.09 8.24
C LEU A 275 40.06 27.44 8.32
N THR A 276 40.87 26.46 8.74
CA THR A 276 42.33 26.57 8.62
C THR A 276 42.79 26.24 7.19
N THR A 277 44.04 26.60 6.87
CA THR A 277 44.66 26.33 5.57
C THR A 277 44.61 24.85 5.18
N ASP A 278 44.73 23.94 6.15
CA ASP A 278 44.68 22.49 5.91
C ASP A 278 43.29 22.03 5.45
N TRP A 279 42.20 22.58 6.00
CA TRP A 279 40.85 22.28 5.52
C TRP A 279 40.62 22.79 4.10
N LEU A 280 41.09 24.00 3.81
CA LEU A 280 40.94 24.59 2.47
C LEU A 280 41.70 23.80 1.41
N ASN A 281 42.91 23.33 1.73
CA ASN A 281 43.72 22.53 0.81
C ASN A 281 43.03 21.22 0.43
N ASP A 282 42.41 20.52 1.39
CA ASP A 282 41.73 19.26 1.12
C ASP A 282 40.38 19.44 0.41
N LEU A 283 39.61 20.46 0.80
CA LEU A 283 38.33 20.79 0.16
C LEU A 283 38.51 21.27 -1.29
N ALA A 284 39.64 21.90 -1.60
CA ALA A 284 39.99 22.39 -2.94
C ALA A 284 40.68 21.35 -3.83
N GLN A 285 40.95 20.13 -3.34
CA GLN A 285 41.55 19.07 -4.16
C GLN A 285 40.72 18.81 -5.42
N PRO A 286 41.35 18.56 -6.59
CA PRO A 286 40.63 18.29 -7.82
C PRO A 286 39.92 16.93 -7.78
N ALA A 287 38.63 16.94 -8.09
CA ALA A 287 37.76 15.76 -8.26
C ALA A 287 37.00 15.88 -9.61
N PRO A 288 37.72 15.85 -10.74
CA PRO A 288 37.17 16.15 -12.06
C PRO A 288 36.18 15.08 -12.54
N THR A 289 35.24 15.49 -13.39
CA THR A 289 34.41 14.60 -14.20
C THR A 289 34.56 14.95 -15.69
N GLU A 290 34.11 14.08 -16.60
CA GLU A 290 34.11 14.39 -18.03
C GLU A 290 33.36 15.71 -18.36
N LYS A 291 32.33 16.03 -17.57
CA LYS A 291 31.53 17.26 -17.72
C LYS A 291 32.13 18.46 -16.98
N GLU A 292 32.87 18.24 -15.89
CA GLU A 292 33.42 19.30 -15.03
C GLU A 292 34.89 19.05 -14.68
N PRO A 293 35.83 19.43 -15.56
CA PRO A 293 37.26 19.12 -15.39
C PRO A 293 37.96 19.92 -14.29
N LYS A 294 37.32 20.99 -13.76
CA LYS A 294 37.84 21.82 -12.65
C LYS A 294 37.10 21.60 -11.33
N ARG A 295 36.25 20.58 -11.25
CA ARG A 295 35.46 20.29 -10.05
C ARG A 295 36.36 19.94 -8.87
N THR A 296 36.10 20.52 -7.70
CA THR A 296 36.81 20.23 -6.45
C THR A 296 36.06 19.20 -5.62
N VAL A 297 36.71 18.65 -4.58
CA VAL A 297 36.08 17.75 -3.60
C VAL A 297 34.85 18.41 -2.95
N LEU A 298 34.97 19.65 -2.48
CA LEU A 298 33.82 20.36 -1.89
C LEU A 298 32.67 20.54 -2.89
N HIS A 299 32.97 20.90 -4.15
CA HIS A 299 31.94 21.06 -5.18
C HIS A 299 31.26 19.73 -5.53
N LYS A 300 32.01 18.62 -5.58
CA LYS A 300 31.47 17.25 -5.71
C LYS A 300 30.41 17.01 -4.63
N HIS A 301 30.78 17.20 -3.37
CA HIS A 301 29.91 16.87 -2.24
C HIS A 301 28.72 17.81 -2.12
N LEU A 302 28.88 19.12 -2.40
CA LEU A 302 27.77 20.08 -2.44
C LEU A 302 26.73 19.71 -3.50
N SER A 303 27.19 19.39 -4.71
CA SER A 303 26.30 18.97 -5.80
C SER A 303 25.59 17.67 -5.47
N THR A 304 26.24 16.71 -4.82
CA THR A 304 25.60 15.48 -4.36
C THR A 304 24.58 15.73 -3.24
N TYR A 305 24.91 16.55 -2.24
CA TYR A 305 24.04 16.85 -1.11
C TYR A 305 22.75 17.59 -1.53
N THR A 306 22.87 18.52 -2.48
CA THR A 306 21.75 19.34 -2.95
C THR A 306 20.97 18.70 -4.09
N GLN A 307 21.39 17.51 -4.55
CA GLN A 307 20.68 16.74 -5.56
C GLN A 307 19.43 16.12 -4.96
N LYS A 308 18.29 16.27 -5.66
CA LYS A 308 17.07 15.54 -5.31
C LYS A 308 17.28 14.05 -5.55
N ASN A 309 16.96 13.23 -4.57
CA ASN A 309 16.83 11.81 -4.73
C ASN A 309 15.58 11.52 -5.59
N THR A 310 15.80 10.93 -6.76
CA THR A 310 14.74 10.60 -7.73
C THR A 310 14.45 9.11 -7.79
N ALA A 311 15.22 8.27 -7.09
CA ALA A 311 15.02 6.84 -7.05
C ALA A 311 14.06 6.46 -5.91
N ASP A 312 13.19 5.48 -6.16
CA ASP A 312 12.40 4.83 -5.12
C ASP A 312 13.29 3.85 -4.35
N TYR A 313 13.12 3.78 -3.03
CA TYR A 313 13.87 2.86 -2.17
C TYR A 313 12.96 1.80 -1.60
N PHE A 314 13.38 0.55 -1.77
CA PHE A 314 12.68 -0.63 -1.33
C PHE A 314 13.54 -1.41 -0.33
N ILE A 315 12.88 -2.07 0.60
CA ILE A 315 13.51 -3.06 1.48
C ILE A 315 12.79 -4.37 1.30
N HIS A 316 13.49 -5.42 0.88
CA HIS A 316 12.89 -6.72 0.66
C HIS A 316 12.45 -7.36 1.99
N LYS A 317 11.20 -7.88 2.04
CA LYS A 317 10.57 -8.50 3.22
C LYS A 317 11.35 -9.77 3.66
N ASP A 318 11.82 -10.59 2.71
CA ASP A 318 12.72 -11.75 2.95
C ASP A 318 13.66 -12.03 1.76
N LEU A 319 14.76 -11.28 1.65
CA LEU A 319 15.69 -11.37 0.50
C LEU A 319 16.36 -12.75 0.38
N GLY A 320 16.68 -13.35 1.53
CA GLY A 320 17.39 -14.63 1.57
C GLY A 320 16.55 -15.76 1.03
N LYS A 321 15.27 -15.84 1.41
CA LYS A 321 14.35 -16.82 0.83
C LYS A 321 14.15 -16.60 -0.66
N PHE A 322 13.96 -15.35 -1.08
CA PHE A 322 13.80 -14.98 -2.49
C PHE A 322 15.00 -15.43 -3.34
N LEU A 323 16.21 -14.94 -3.05
CA LEU A 323 17.39 -15.26 -3.86
C LEU A 323 17.76 -16.74 -3.83
N ARG A 324 17.52 -17.46 -2.73
CA ARG A 324 17.76 -18.92 -2.69
C ARG A 324 16.84 -19.67 -3.64
N HIS A 325 15.55 -19.33 -3.65
CA HIS A 325 14.59 -19.93 -4.59
C HIS A 325 14.95 -19.59 -6.04
N GLU A 326 15.31 -18.34 -6.31
CA GLU A 326 15.70 -17.92 -7.66
C GLU A 326 17.04 -18.56 -8.09
N LEU A 327 17.98 -18.79 -7.17
CA LEU A 327 19.24 -19.50 -7.46
C LEU A 327 18.97 -20.96 -7.82
N ASP A 328 18.10 -21.63 -7.05
CA ASP A 328 17.69 -23.01 -7.35
C ASP A 328 17.00 -23.10 -8.71
N PHE A 329 16.15 -22.13 -9.05
CA PHE A 329 15.50 -22.04 -10.34
C PHE A 329 16.48 -21.76 -11.48
N TYR A 330 17.43 -20.84 -11.28
CA TYR A 330 18.47 -20.49 -12.25
C TYR A 330 19.35 -21.71 -12.56
N ILE A 331 19.84 -22.40 -11.53
CA ILE A 331 20.68 -23.61 -11.70
C ILE A 331 19.93 -24.67 -12.52
N LYS A 332 18.64 -24.92 -12.22
CA LYS A 332 17.84 -25.93 -12.92
C LYS A 332 17.59 -25.62 -14.39
N ASN A 333 17.45 -24.35 -14.77
CA ASN A 333 17.02 -23.97 -16.12
C ASN A 333 18.16 -23.50 -17.02
N GLU A 334 19.18 -22.87 -16.45
CA GLU A 334 20.23 -22.12 -17.19
C GLU A 334 21.61 -22.76 -17.07
N VAL A 335 21.81 -23.65 -16.09
CA VAL A 335 23.11 -24.31 -15.84
C VAL A 335 23.00 -25.81 -16.08
N MET A 336 21.91 -26.43 -15.63
CA MET A 336 21.65 -27.85 -15.87
C MET A 336 20.88 -28.03 -17.19
N HIS A 337 21.57 -28.53 -18.22
CA HIS A 337 20.95 -28.91 -19.49
C HIS A 337 20.81 -30.43 -19.58
N LEU A 338 19.57 -30.91 -19.57
CA LEU A 338 19.27 -32.35 -19.61
C LEU A 338 19.81 -33.03 -20.88
N ASP A 339 19.79 -32.33 -22.00
CA ASP A 339 20.32 -32.82 -23.27
C ASP A 339 21.83 -33.06 -23.18
N ASP A 340 22.58 -32.19 -22.49
CA ASP A 340 24.04 -32.37 -22.27
C ASP A 340 24.32 -33.58 -21.38
N VAL A 341 23.40 -33.93 -20.47
CA VAL A 341 23.52 -35.13 -19.62
C VAL A 341 23.19 -36.41 -20.40
N VAL A 342 22.23 -36.35 -21.32
CA VAL A 342 21.77 -37.52 -22.11
C VAL A 342 22.67 -37.77 -23.32
N SER A 343 23.24 -36.72 -23.92
CA SER A 343 24.12 -36.80 -25.10
C SER A 343 25.61 -36.85 -24.78
N ALA A 344 25.99 -36.76 -23.50
CA ALA A 344 27.40 -36.88 -23.10
C ALA A 344 27.95 -38.27 -23.44
N ASP A 345 28.96 -38.30 -24.32
CA ASP A 345 29.68 -39.52 -24.70
C ASP A 345 30.50 -40.10 -23.53
N GLN A 346 30.73 -39.32 -22.46
CA GLN A 346 31.60 -39.68 -21.34
C GLN A 346 31.06 -39.17 -19.99
N PHE A 347 31.01 -40.07 -18.99
CA PHE A 347 30.51 -39.78 -17.64
C PHE A 347 31.27 -38.63 -16.94
N ILE A 348 32.57 -38.47 -17.25
CA ILE A 348 33.44 -37.40 -16.73
C ILE A 348 32.89 -36.00 -17.06
N GLN A 349 32.23 -35.82 -18.21
CA GLN A 349 31.65 -34.52 -18.59
C GLN A 349 30.45 -34.16 -17.71
N ILE A 350 29.64 -35.15 -17.34
CA ILE A 350 28.49 -34.99 -16.43
C ILE A 350 28.99 -34.61 -15.04
N GLU A 351 30.01 -35.31 -14.53
CA GLU A 351 30.56 -35.04 -13.20
C GLU A 351 31.25 -33.67 -13.09
N ARG A 352 31.94 -33.22 -14.15
CA ARG A 352 32.49 -31.85 -14.23
C ARG A 352 31.38 -30.79 -14.22
N GLN A 353 30.26 -31.00 -14.92
CA GLN A 353 29.12 -30.09 -14.84
C GLN A 353 28.54 -30.05 -13.42
N LEU A 354 28.47 -31.20 -12.73
CA LEU A 354 28.01 -31.27 -11.34
C LEU A 354 28.97 -30.54 -10.37
N SER A 355 30.28 -30.57 -10.59
CA SER A 355 31.24 -29.83 -9.75
C SER A 355 31.06 -28.31 -9.89
N ILE A 356 30.87 -27.83 -11.11
CA ILE A 356 30.56 -26.41 -11.40
C ILE A 356 29.25 -26.01 -10.72
N ILE A 357 28.19 -26.83 -10.86
CA ILE A 357 26.89 -26.57 -10.21
C ILE A 357 27.02 -26.53 -8.68
N LYS A 358 27.76 -27.47 -8.08
CA LYS A 358 28.00 -27.49 -6.63
C LYS A 358 28.76 -26.24 -6.17
N CYS A 359 29.83 -25.88 -6.87
CA CYS A 359 30.61 -24.67 -6.58
C CYS A 359 29.75 -23.40 -6.71
N LEU A 360 29.03 -23.26 -7.83
CA LEU A 360 28.11 -22.15 -8.09
C LEU A 360 27.06 -22.02 -6.98
N ARG A 361 26.42 -23.13 -6.57
CA ARG A 361 25.44 -23.15 -5.50
C ARG A 361 26.04 -22.70 -4.17
N GLN A 362 27.20 -23.23 -3.78
CA GLN A 362 27.83 -22.89 -2.50
C GLN A 362 28.21 -21.41 -2.45
N ILE A 363 28.92 -20.92 -3.46
CA ILE A 363 29.34 -19.51 -3.53
C ILE A 363 28.14 -18.58 -3.62
N GLY A 364 27.12 -18.94 -4.43
CA GLY A 364 25.87 -18.21 -4.51
C GLY A 364 25.17 -18.09 -3.14
N LEU A 365 25.06 -19.20 -2.40
CA LEU A 365 24.46 -19.20 -1.06
C LEU A 365 25.23 -18.34 -0.05
N GLU A 366 26.56 -18.32 -0.11
CA GLU A 366 27.37 -17.45 0.74
C GLU A 366 27.14 -15.97 0.44
N ILE A 367 27.17 -15.58 -0.83
CA ILE A 367 26.90 -14.19 -1.24
C ILE A 367 25.47 -13.78 -0.84
N ILE A 368 24.49 -14.67 -1.09
CA ILE A 368 23.09 -14.45 -0.70
C ILE A 368 22.97 -14.28 0.81
N SER A 369 23.65 -15.12 1.61
CA SER A 369 23.63 -15.01 3.07
C SER A 369 24.16 -13.65 3.53
N PHE A 370 25.21 -13.15 2.88
CA PHE A 370 25.78 -11.86 3.19
C PHE A 370 24.83 -10.71 2.82
N LEU A 371 24.28 -10.70 1.60
CA LEU A 371 23.26 -9.74 1.15
C LEU A 371 22.02 -9.73 2.06
N SER A 372 21.51 -10.91 2.39
CA SER A 372 20.35 -11.08 3.26
C SER A 372 20.59 -10.50 4.65
N SER A 373 21.81 -10.65 5.19
CA SER A 373 22.14 -10.12 6.51
C SER A 373 22.08 -8.59 6.56
N LEU A 374 22.50 -7.93 5.48
CA LEU A 374 22.42 -6.48 5.33
C LEU A 374 20.96 -6.05 5.19
N GLU A 375 20.21 -6.71 4.31
CA GLU A 375 18.80 -6.42 4.07
C GLU A 375 17.93 -6.63 5.32
N ASP A 376 18.13 -7.74 6.03
CA ASP A 376 17.43 -8.03 7.29
C ASP A 376 17.72 -6.99 8.36
N PHE A 377 18.93 -6.42 8.36
CA PHE A 377 19.25 -5.32 9.24
C PHE A 377 18.48 -4.05 8.86
N GLN A 378 18.38 -3.70 7.56
CA GLN A 378 17.54 -2.58 7.10
C GLN A 378 16.08 -2.79 7.49
N LYS A 379 15.55 -3.98 7.23
CA LYS A 379 14.19 -4.41 7.58
C LYS A 379 13.94 -4.26 9.08
N LYS A 380 14.89 -4.67 9.93
CA LYS A 380 14.79 -4.49 11.39
C LYS A 380 14.72 -3.02 11.80
N LEU A 381 15.50 -2.14 11.16
CA LEU A 381 15.44 -0.70 11.43
C LEU A 381 14.12 -0.10 10.96
N TRP A 382 13.63 -0.50 9.79
CA TRP A 382 12.35 -0.06 9.23
C TRP A 382 11.17 -0.45 10.13
N LEU A 383 11.14 -1.70 10.56
CA LEU A 383 10.08 -2.26 11.42
C LEU A 383 10.29 -1.92 12.91
N LYS A 384 11.36 -1.20 13.26
CA LYS A 384 11.62 -0.80 14.64
C LYS A 384 10.46 0.07 15.12
N LYS A 385 9.87 -0.34 16.25
CA LYS A 385 8.82 0.42 16.94
C LYS A 385 9.26 1.88 17.10
N LYS A 386 8.44 2.79 16.60
CA LYS A 386 8.64 4.24 16.82
C LYS A 386 8.21 4.63 18.22
N PHE A 387 8.89 5.62 18.77
CA PHE A 387 8.57 6.19 20.08
C PHE A 387 7.62 7.36 19.89
N VAL A 388 6.72 7.55 20.86
CA VAL A 388 5.90 8.75 20.95
C VAL A 388 6.79 9.86 21.47
N VAL A 389 6.96 10.93 20.69
CA VAL A 389 7.83 12.07 21.03
C VAL A 389 7.08 13.18 21.76
N SER A 390 5.77 13.28 21.54
CA SER A 390 4.86 14.20 22.22
C SER A 390 3.45 13.61 22.21
N ALA A 391 2.64 14.01 23.18
CA ALA A 391 1.25 13.58 23.30
C ALA A 391 0.44 14.74 23.87
N GLU A 392 -0.34 15.40 23.03
CA GLU A 392 -1.10 16.61 23.39
C GLU A 392 -2.60 16.33 23.38
N TYR A 393 -3.36 17.19 24.06
CA TYR A 393 -4.80 17.07 24.22
C TYR A 393 -5.48 18.34 23.74
N CYS A 394 -6.56 18.16 23.00
CA CYS A 394 -7.45 19.23 22.59
C CYS A 394 -8.78 19.05 23.31
N ILE A 395 -9.07 19.90 24.31
CA ILE A 395 -10.20 19.73 25.23
C ILE A 395 -11.10 20.96 25.16
N THR A 396 -12.39 20.76 24.95
CA THR A 396 -13.36 21.86 24.93
C THR A 396 -13.61 22.41 26.33
N LEU A 397 -13.83 23.73 26.43
CA LEU A 397 -13.97 24.43 27.71
C LEU A 397 -15.07 23.85 28.62
N ASP A 398 -16.16 23.28 28.08
CA ASP A 398 -17.19 22.59 28.87
C ASP A 398 -16.67 21.42 29.72
N ARG A 399 -15.48 20.90 29.39
CA ARG A 399 -14.79 19.82 30.10
C ARG A 399 -13.60 20.31 30.94
N VAL A 400 -13.33 21.62 30.94
CA VAL A 400 -12.22 22.24 31.68
C VAL A 400 -12.76 22.80 33.00
N ASP A 401 -12.06 22.50 34.11
CA ASP A 401 -12.40 23.08 35.42
C ASP A 401 -12.20 24.60 35.39
N GLU A 402 -13.22 25.37 35.80
CA GLU A 402 -13.21 26.84 35.79
C GLU A 402 -12.01 27.45 36.54
N SER A 403 -11.41 26.74 37.50
CA SER A 403 -10.20 27.19 38.20
C SER A 403 -9.00 27.42 37.28
N LEU A 404 -8.99 26.83 36.08
CA LEU A 404 -7.94 26.96 35.08
C LEU A 404 -8.18 28.11 34.08
N TYR A 405 -9.36 28.74 34.10
CA TYR A 405 -9.73 29.75 33.09
C TYR A 405 -8.86 31.00 33.16
N ALA A 406 -8.33 31.36 34.33
CA ALA A 406 -7.42 32.50 34.47
C ALA A 406 -6.13 32.27 33.68
N GLU A 407 -5.52 31.08 33.82
CA GLU A 407 -4.29 30.69 33.12
C GLU A 407 -4.51 30.57 31.60
N ILE A 408 -5.70 30.11 31.18
CA ILE A 408 -6.10 30.10 29.76
C ILE A 408 -6.26 31.52 29.22
N ALA A 409 -6.95 32.40 29.95
CA ALA A 409 -7.21 33.77 29.52
C ALA A 409 -5.91 34.58 29.38
N GLU A 410 -4.89 34.30 30.19
CA GLU A 410 -3.56 34.92 30.13
C GLU A 410 -2.71 34.43 28.94
N ASN A 411 -3.03 33.27 28.36
CA ASN A 411 -2.26 32.70 27.26
C ASN A 411 -2.60 33.36 25.91
N THR A 412 -1.77 34.31 25.49
CA THR A 412 -1.94 35.01 24.22
C THR A 412 -1.82 34.10 22.99
N ALA A 413 -1.04 33.01 23.07
CA ALA A 413 -0.88 32.07 21.96
C ALA A 413 -2.17 31.28 21.70
N GLN A 414 -2.88 30.87 22.75
CA GLN A 414 -4.17 30.20 22.63
C GLN A 414 -5.22 31.09 21.96
N TRP A 415 -5.29 32.37 22.35
CA TRP A 415 -6.17 33.33 21.69
C TRP A 415 -5.82 33.55 20.22
N GLN A 416 -4.53 33.63 19.89
CA GLN A 416 -4.09 33.76 18.51
C GLN A 416 -4.47 32.53 17.68
N GLN A 417 -4.29 31.31 18.21
CA GLN A 417 -4.69 30.08 17.52
C GLN A 417 -6.20 30.08 17.20
N TRP A 418 -7.05 30.48 18.16
CA TRP A 418 -8.49 30.59 17.91
C TRP A 418 -8.85 31.66 16.88
N ASP A 419 -8.15 32.80 16.85
CA ASP A 419 -8.35 33.84 15.83
C ASP A 419 -7.94 33.32 14.44
N ASP A 420 -6.80 32.64 14.35
CA ASP A 420 -6.27 32.05 13.11
C ASP A 420 -7.20 30.96 12.55
N LEU A 421 -7.83 30.17 13.43
CA LEU A 421 -8.86 29.18 13.07
C LEU A 421 -10.23 29.81 12.79
N GLY A 422 -10.38 31.13 12.97
CA GLY A 422 -11.62 31.86 12.68
C GLY A 422 -12.70 31.71 13.76
N PHE A 423 -12.35 31.27 14.97
CA PHE A 423 -13.28 31.15 16.10
C PHE A 423 -13.58 32.48 16.81
N LYS A 424 -12.93 33.56 16.39
CA LYS A 424 -13.20 34.91 16.91
C LYS A 424 -14.55 35.43 16.44
N GLY A 425 -15.51 35.44 17.35
CA GLY A 425 -16.84 36.02 17.14
C GLY A 425 -16.85 37.55 17.13
N THR A 426 -18.04 38.13 16.98
CA THR A 426 -18.28 39.58 17.07
C THR A 426 -18.57 40.08 18.49
N ASP A 427 -18.69 39.17 19.45
CA ASP A 427 -19.05 39.48 20.83
C ASP A 427 -17.93 40.24 21.54
N ALA A 428 -18.30 41.15 22.46
CA ALA A 428 -17.34 41.87 23.28
C ALA A 428 -16.68 40.94 24.32
N GLY A 429 -15.46 41.27 24.74
CA GLY A 429 -14.77 40.56 25.83
C GLY A 429 -13.74 39.52 25.41
N TRP A 430 -13.34 39.46 24.13
CA TRP A 430 -12.20 38.64 23.67
C TRP A 430 -10.96 38.83 24.56
N GLY A 431 -10.36 37.75 25.04
CA GLY A 431 -9.24 37.82 26.00
C GLY A 431 -9.65 37.77 27.48
N SER A 432 -10.93 37.59 27.82
CA SER A 432 -11.41 37.58 29.21
C SER A 432 -11.98 36.24 29.66
N ILE A 433 -11.98 36.01 30.98
CA ILE A 433 -12.60 34.83 31.61
C ILE A 433 -14.11 34.78 31.31
N ASP A 434 -14.79 35.94 31.33
CA ASP A 434 -16.23 36.02 31.06
C ASP A 434 -16.58 35.55 29.63
N TYR A 435 -15.68 35.76 28.68
CA TYR A 435 -15.81 35.25 27.31
C TYR A 435 -15.68 33.73 27.28
N LEU A 436 -14.66 33.16 27.94
CA LEU A 436 -14.51 31.70 28.06
C LEU A 436 -15.76 31.05 28.65
N LYS A 437 -16.40 31.68 29.64
CA LYS A 437 -17.64 31.19 30.26
C LYS A 437 -18.83 31.15 29.31
N GLN A 438 -18.89 32.06 28.35
CA GLN A 438 -19.98 32.15 27.37
C GLN A 438 -19.74 31.25 26.15
N HIS A 439 -18.49 30.88 25.86
CA HIS A 439 -18.09 30.19 24.63
C HIS A 439 -17.47 28.82 24.92
N GLN A 440 -18.24 27.95 25.59
CA GLN A 440 -17.78 26.64 26.10
C GLN A 440 -17.34 25.63 25.02
N ALA A 441 -17.62 25.90 23.75
CA ALA A 441 -17.21 25.07 22.62
C ALA A 441 -15.77 25.34 22.13
N LEU A 442 -15.10 26.37 22.65
CA LEU A 442 -13.70 26.64 22.32
C LEU A 442 -12.81 25.51 22.86
N MET A 443 -11.82 25.15 22.04
CA MET A 443 -10.96 23.98 22.26
C MET A 443 -9.59 24.44 22.77
N VAL A 444 -9.26 24.09 24.00
CA VAL A 444 -7.96 24.34 24.62
C VAL A 444 -6.95 23.31 24.10
N ASP A 445 -5.85 23.79 23.53
CA ASP A 445 -4.75 22.98 22.99
C ASP A 445 -3.58 22.96 23.98
N THR A 446 -3.31 21.81 24.61
CA THR A 446 -2.25 21.71 25.62
C THR A 446 -0.85 21.94 25.07
N SER A 447 -0.65 21.88 23.75
CA SER A 447 0.66 22.16 23.13
C SER A 447 1.12 23.61 23.29
N LEU A 448 0.19 24.51 23.62
CA LEU A 448 0.45 25.94 23.84
C LEU A 448 0.69 26.30 25.31
N PHE A 449 0.72 25.31 26.20
CA PHE A 449 0.84 25.50 27.65
C PHE A 449 2.00 24.69 28.24
N SER A 450 2.39 25.04 29.47
CA SER A 450 3.42 24.30 30.18
C SER A 450 2.96 22.89 30.59
N ILE A 451 3.93 22.03 30.90
CA ILE A 451 3.68 20.67 31.38
C ILE A 451 2.90 20.69 32.70
N GLU A 452 3.13 21.69 33.56
CA GLU A 452 2.40 21.84 34.83
C GLU A 452 0.92 22.16 34.60
N PHE A 453 0.59 23.08 33.68
CA PHE A 453 -0.79 23.38 33.33
C PHE A 453 -1.50 22.14 32.79
N LYS A 454 -0.85 21.44 31.86
CA LYS A 454 -1.35 20.20 31.28
C LYS A 454 -1.60 19.13 32.36
N ALA A 455 -0.67 18.95 33.29
CA ALA A 455 -0.83 18.01 34.40
C ALA A 455 -2.03 18.37 35.30
N LYS A 456 -2.20 19.66 35.65
CA LYS A 456 -3.36 20.14 36.42
C LYS A 456 -4.67 19.87 35.68
N LEU A 457 -4.70 20.15 34.37
CA LEU A 457 -5.87 19.95 33.53
C LEU A 457 -6.28 18.47 33.48
N LEU A 458 -5.33 17.58 33.18
CA LEU A 458 -5.61 16.15 33.06
C LEU A 458 -5.98 15.50 34.40
N GLN A 459 -5.42 15.97 35.51
CA GLN A 459 -5.78 15.48 36.86
C GLN A 459 -7.25 15.71 37.20
N LYS A 460 -7.91 16.68 36.57
CA LYS A 460 -9.32 17.02 36.79
C LYS A 460 -10.29 16.20 35.95
N ILE A 461 -9.79 15.37 35.02
CA ILE A 461 -10.58 14.54 34.13
C ILE A 461 -10.52 13.09 34.61
N ASP A 462 -11.64 12.59 35.13
CA ASP A 462 -11.77 11.19 35.52
C ASP A 462 -11.79 10.27 34.29
N ASP A 463 -11.06 9.16 34.32
CA ASP A 463 -11.02 8.17 33.22
C ASP A 463 -10.82 8.80 31.82
N LEU A 464 -9.69 9.49 31.66
CA LEU A 464 -9.31 10.20 30.44
C LEU A 464 -9.45 9.35 29.17
N ASP A 465 -9.10 8.06 29.24
CA ASP A 465 -9.19 7.14 28.10
C ASP A 465 -10.63 6.93 27.65
N ALA A 466 -11.58 6.77 28.59
CA ALA A 466 -13.00 6.61 28.27
C ALA A 466 -13.66 7.90 27.79
N GLN A 467 -13.14 9.06 28.19
CA GLN A 467 -13.63 10.37 27.74
C GLN A 467 -12.99 10.87 26.43
N THR A 468 -12.01 10.14 25.89
CA THR A 468 -11.34 10.51 24.64
C THR A 468 -12.15 10.03 23.44
N ASP A 469 -12.85 10.96 22.78
CA ASP A 469 -13.72 10.67 21.63
C ASP A 469 -12.97 10.53 20.28
N GLY A 470 -11.68 10.90 20.23
CA GLY A 470 -10.89 10.88 19.00
C GLY A 470 -9.39 10.83 19.25
N LEU A 471 -8.66 10.23 18.31
CA LEU A 471 -7.20 10.09 18.35
C LEU A 471 -6.60 10.50 17.01
N ILE A 472 -5.70 11.48 17.05
CA ILE A 472 -4.91 11.90 15.89
C ILE A 472 -3.46 11.49 16.10
N ILE A 473 -2.87 10.85 15.09
CA ILE A 473 -1.46 10.43 15.12
C ILE A 473 -0.73 11.11 13.98
N ASN A 474 0.23 11.98 14.31
CA ASN A 474 1.17 12.52 13.33
C ASN A 474 2.37 11.56 13.17
N SER A 475 2.34 10.75 12.12
CA SER A 475 3.44 9.84 11.78
C SER A 475 3.34 9.41 10.31
N ASP A 476 4.36 8.69 9.84
CA ASP A 476 4.14 7.81 8.67
C ASP A 476 3.04 6.80 9.04
N ASN A 477 2.03 6.70 8.19
CA ASN A 477 0.83 5.91 8.45
C ASN A 477 1.11 4.41 8.58
N PHE A 478 2.12 3.85 7.90
CA PHE A 478 2.52 2.45 8.12
C PHE A 478 3.06 2.26 9.55
N GLN A 479 3.85 3.20 10.05
CA GLN A 479 4.35 3.17 11.44
C GLN A 479 3.21 3.41 12.45
N ALA A 480 2.28 4.33 12.19
CA ALA A 480 1.12 4.57 13.04
C ALA A 480 0.25 3.32 13.19
N LEU A 481 -0.07 2.64 12.08
CA LEU A 481 -0.84 1.39 12.08
C LEU A 481 -0.16 0.30 12.92
N ASN A 482 1.16 0.17 12.84
CA ASN A 482 1.92 -0.78 13.67
C ASN A 482 1.85 -0.46 15.16
N VAL A 483 1.75 0.81 15.54
CA VAL A 483 1.53 1.22 16.94
C VAL A 483 0.09 0.90 17.38
N LEU A 484 -0.89 1.21 16.53
CA LEU A 484 -2.32 0.98 16.81
C LEU A 484 -2.66 -0.51 17.01
N ASN A 485 -1.97 -1.41 16.28
CA ASN A 485 -2.18 -2.86 16.35
C ASN A 485 -2.04 -3.46 17.77
N LYS A 486 -1.44 -2.76 18.73
CA LYS A 486 -1.38 -3.24 20.12
C LYS A 486 -2.65 -2.98 20.93
N LYS A 487 -3.29 -1.84 20.70
CA LYS A 487 -4.45 -1.39 21.47
C LYS A 487 -5.77 -1.72 20.77
N TYR A 488 -5.80 -1.64 19.43
CA TYR A 488 -7.03 -1.67 18.63
C TYR A 488 -7.17 -2.91 17.72
N ASP A 489 -6.40 -3.98 17.96
CA ASP A 489 -6.52 -5.22 17.19
C ASP A 489 -7.95 -5.76 17.24
N GLY A 490 -8.52 -6.01 16.06
CA GLY A 490 -9.89 -6.52 15.93
C GLY A 490 -11.01 -5.63 16.48
N GLN A 491 -10.78 -4.34 16.72
CA GLN A 491 -11.78 -3.44 17.33
C GLN A 491 -12.43 -2.48 16.34
N ILE A 492 -11.71 -2.09 15.28
CA ILE A 492 -12.18 -1.07 14.32
C ILE A 492 -13.36 -1.60 13.51
N LYS A 493 -14.45 -0.83 13.43
CA LYS A 493 -15.63 -1.20 12.66
C LYS A 493 -15.51 -0.80 11.20
N SER A 494 -15.10 0.44 10.95
CA SER A 494 -15.03 1.00 9.61
C SER A 494 -13.65 1.55 9.33
N ILE A 495 -13.13 1.26 8.15
CA ILE A 495 -11.95 1.93 7.61
C ILE A 495 -12.38 2.66 6.34
N TYR A 496 -12.17 3.96 6.29
CA TYR A 496 -12.32 4.75 5.08
C TYR A 496 -10.98 5.40 4.76
N ILE A 497 -10.47 5.18 3.55
CA ILE A 497 -9.22 5.79 3.11
C ILE A 497 -9.34 6.37 1.71
N ASP A 498 -8.61 7.48 1.52
CA ASP A 498 -8.43 8.17 0.24
C ASP A 498 -6.93 8.23 -0.07
N PRO A 499 -6.31 7.11 -0.52
CA PRO A 499 -4.90 7.07 -0.83
C PRO A 499 -4.57 8.02 -2.00
N PRO A 500 -3.29 8.44 -2.15
CA PRO A 500 -2.88 9.29 -3.27
C PRO A 500 -3.15 8.60 -4.61
N TYR A 501 -3.82 9.28 -5.53
CA TYR A 501 -4.09 8.73 -6.88
C TYR A 501 -2.83 8.82 -7.74
N ASN A 502 -2.51 7.76 -8.48
CA ASN A 502 -1.26 7.69 -9.24
C ASN A 502 -1.32 8.43 -10.60
N THR A 503 -1.66 9.72 -10.57
CA THR A 503 -1.82 10.56 -11.77
C THR A 503 -0.69 11.58 -11.92
N ASP A 504 -0.44 12.08 -13.13
CA ASP A 504 0.59 13.09 -13.44
C ASP A 504 0.37 14.48 -12.79
N ALA A 505 -0.67 14.64 -11.96
CA ALA A 505 -0.98 15.89 -11.27
C ALA A 505 -0.15 16.06 -9.98
N SER A 506 0.72 17.07 -10.01
CA SER A 506 1.84 17.41 -9.09
C SER A 506 1.59 17.47 -7.57
N ALA A 507 2.72 17.37 -6.84
CA ALA A 507 3.07 17.92 -5.50
C ALA A 507 2.19 17.55 -4.28
N ILE A 508 2.04 16.25 -4.02
CA ILE A 508 1.71 15.74 -2.68
C ILE A 508 3.04 15.39 -1.97
N ILE A 509 3.02 15.20 -0.64
CA ILE A 509 4.12 14.57 0.12
C ILE A 509 4.56 13.23 -0.52
N TYR A 510 3.64 12.59 -1.26
CA TYR A 510 3.87 11.44 -2.13
C TYR A 510 3.92 11.92 -3.59
N LYS A 511 4.98 11.58 -4.34
CA LYS A 511 5.04 11.93 -5.78
C LYS A 511 4.06 11.01 -6.50
N ASN A 512 2.96 11.55 -7.03
CA ASN A 512 2.09 10.80 -7.94
C ASN A 512 2.78 10.75 -9.31
N GLY A 513 2.90 9.56 -9.89
CA GLY A 513 3.93 9.22 -10.88
C GLY A 513 4.78 8.02 -10.46
N TYR A 514 4.29 7.24 -9.50
CA TYR A 514 4.83 5.92 -9.20
C TYR A 514 4.57 5.01 -10.40
N LYS A 515 5.46 4.06 -10.66
CA LYS A 515 5.05 2.90 -11.44
C LYS A 515 3.97 2.17 -10.64
N HIS A 516 2.98 1.56 -11.30
CA HIS A 516 1.91 0.82 -10.62
C HIS A 516 2.46 -0.15 -9.55
N SER A 517 3.62 -0.78 -9.80
CA SER A 517 4.29 -1.67 -8.83
C SER A 517 4.76 -0.96 -7.55
N SER A 518 5.32 0.25 -7.66
CA SER A 518 5.75 1.06 -6.51
C SER A 518 4.52 1.50 -5.70
N TRP A 519 3.46 1.95 -6.37
CA TRP A 519 2.22 2.38 -5.73
C TRP A 519 1.54 1.22 -4.98
N LEU A 520 1.39 0.06 -5.63
CA LEU A 520 0.84 -1.13 -4.99
C LEU A 520 1.66 -1.52 -3.74
N SER A 521 2.99 -1.45 -3.79
CA SER A 521 3.84 -1.80 -2.64
C SER A 521 3.73 -0.81 -1.49
N LEU A 522 3.44 0.47 -1.77
CA LEU A 522 3.12 1.47 -0.76
C LEU A 522 1.80 1.13 -0.05
N ILE A 523 0.77 0.75 -0.78
CA ILE A 523 -0.57 0.48 -0.24
C ILE A 523 -0.66 -0.89 0.44
N ASP A 524 -0.05 -1.93 -0.16
CA ASP A 524 -0.08 -3.34 0.30
C ASP A 524 0.26 -3.47 1.79
N GLY A 525 1.43 -2.98 2.22
CA GLY A 525 1.86 -3.09 3.62
C GLY A 525 0.95 -2.34 4.62
N ARG A 526 0.26 -1.29 4.17
CA ARG A 526 -0.71 -0.54 4.98
C ARG A 526 -2.02 -1.30 5.11
N ILE A 527 -2.51 -1.88 4.01
CA ILE A 527 -3.71 -2.72 3.99
C ILE A 527 -3.51 -3.97 4.84
N GLU A 528 -2.38 -4.69 4.69
CA GLU A 528 -2.06 -5.85 5.53
C GLU A 528 -2.08 -5.50 7.03
N SER A 529 -1.61 -4.30 7.38
CA SER A 529 -1.57 -3.83 8.76
C SER A 529 -2.96 -3.40 9.26
N SER A 530 -3.76 -2.75 8.44
CA SER A 530 -5.06 -2.20 8.82
C SER A 530 -6.18 -3.25 8.83
N ILE A 531 -6.07 -4.32 8.03
CA ILE A 531 -6.98 -5.49 8.09
C ILE A 531 -6.99 -6.13 9.49
N LYS A 532 -5.86 -6.13 10.20
CA LYS A 532 -5.77 -6.70 11.56
C LYS A 532 -6.64 -5.91 12.55
N LEU A 533 -6.62 -4.58 12.43
CA LEU A 533 -7.43 -3.66 13.25
C LEU A 533 -8.94 -3.85 13.07
N LEU A 534 -9.40 -4.24 11.88
CA LEU A 534 -10.83 -4.44 11.61
C LEU A 534 -11.42 -5.58 12.48
N ASN A 535 -12.61 -5.39 13.02
CA ASN A 535 -13.40 -6.46 13.62
C ASN A 535 -14.02 -7.37 12.54
N ASN A 536 -14.50 -8.57 12.90
CA ASN A 536 -15.04 -9.54 11.92
C ASN A 536 -16.21 -9.01 11.10
N SER A 537 -17.05 -8.16 11.69
CA SER A 537 -18.17 -7.52 11.00
C SER A 537 -17.79 -6.26 10.22
N GLY A 538 -16.52 -5.87 10.29
CA GLY A 538 -16.00 -4.60 9.84
C GLY A 538 -15.89 -4.50 8.32
N VAL A 539 -15.89 -3.26 7.84
CA VAL A 539 -15.90 -2.92 6.42
C VAL A 539 -14.79 -1.93 6.13
N MET A 540 -14.07 -2.13 5.02
CA MET A 540 -13.11 -1.19 4.48
C MET A 540 -13.64 -0.61 3.16
N SER A 541 -13.57 0.70 3.03
CA SER A 541 -13.89 1.46 1.83
C SER A 541 -12.67 2.26 1.39
N VAL A 542 -12.25 2.07 0.14
CA VAL A 542 -11.09 2.77 -0.44
C VAL A 542 -11.56 3.60 -1.63
N ALA A 543 -11.42 4.93 -1.55
CA ALA A 543 -11.65 5.82 -2.68
C ALA A 543 -10.48 5.73 -3.66
N ILE A 544 -10.77 5.65 -4.96
CA ILE A 544 -9.74 5.55 -6.01
C ILE A 544 -10.27 6.05 -7.36
N ASP A 545 -9.40 6.54 -8.23
CA ASP A 545 -9.72 6.85 -9.62
C ASP A 545 -9.69 5.60 -10.51
N GLU A 546 -9.88 5.81 -11.82
CA GLU A 546 -9.88 4.74 -12.80
C GLU A 546 -8.51 4.10 -13.05
N GLU A 547 -7.43 4.83 -12.81
CA GLU A 547 -6.07 4.43 -13.16
C GLU A 547 -5.61 3.24 -12.32
N GLU A 548 -5.74 3.36 -10.98
CA GLU A 548 -5.29 2.31 -10.05
C GLU A 548 -6.42 1.37 -9.61
N ALA A 549 -7.69 1.67 -9.92
CA ALA A 549 -8.83 0.84 -9.53
C ALA A 549 -8.68 -0.65 -9.91
N PRO A 550 -8.28 -1.05 -11.13
CA PRO A 550 -8.17 -2.46 -11.50
C PRO A 550 -7.12 -3.22 -10.68
N TYR A 551 -5.96 -2.59 -10.46
CA TYR A 551 -4.84 -3.17 -9.73
C TYR A 551 -5.14 -3.26 -8.24
N LEU A 552 -5.63 -2.16 -7.65
CA LEU A 552 -6.04 -2.10 -6.25
C LEU A 552 -7.13 -3.11 -5.94
N ASN A 553 -8.15 -3.25 -6.80
CA ASN A 553 -9.23 -4.22 -6.57
C ASN A 553 -8.70 -5.65 -6.51
N THR A 554 -7.77 -5.98 -7.40
CA THR A 554 -7.17 -7.32 -7.42
C THR A 554 -6.30 -7.54 -6.18
N MET A 555 -5.49 -6.56 -5.77
CA MET A 555 -4.70 -6.63 -4.52
C MET A 555 -5.59 -6.76 -3.26
N LEU A 556 -6.70 -6.01 -3.19
CA LEU A 556 -7.68 -6.13 -2.10
C LEU A 556 -8.38 -7.49 -2.13
N SER A 557 -8.68 -8.02 -3.32
CA SER A 557 -9.27 -9.36 -3.49
C SER A 557 -8.32 -10.46 -3.02
N ASP A 558 -7.00 -10.31 -3.22
CA ASP A 558 -5.99 -11.22 -2.67
C ASP A 558 -5.92 -11.09 -1.13
N SER A 559 -5.94 -9.86 -0.61
CA SER A 559 -5.78 -9.57 0.83
C SER A 559 -6.99 -9.97 1.68
N PHE A 560 -8.20 -9.66 1.21
CA PHE A 560 -9.45 -9.98 1.90
C PHE A 560 -10.06 -11.31 1.46
N GLY A 561 -9.69 -11.82 0.28
CA GLY A 561 -10.39 -12.89 -0.42
C GLY A 561 -11.55 -12.36 -1.26
N ARG A 562 -11.57 -12.68 -2.56
CA ARG A 562 -12.56 -12.17 -3.53
C ARG A 562 -14.04 -12.30 -3.11
N LYS A 563 -14.39 -13.36 -2.38
CA LYS A 563 -15.76 -13.59 -1.85
C LYS A 563 -16.21 -12.51 -0.85
N ASN A 564 -15.27 -11.74 -0.29
CA ASN A 564 -15.51 -10.69 0.67
C ASN A 564 -15.69 -9.30 0.03
N LEU A 565 -15.67 -9.20 -1.30
CA LEU A 565 -16.06 -7.99 -2.01
C LEU A 565 -17.54 -7.69 -1.76
N ILE A 566 -17.84 -6.50 -1.26
CA ILE A 566 -19.22 -6.01 -1.08
C ILE A 566 -19.69 -5.34 -2.37
N CYS A 567 -18.97 -4.31 -2.82
CA CYS A 567 -19.32 -3.54 -4.02
C CYS A 567 -18.15 -2.67 -4.48
N ASN A 568 -18.13 -2.39 -5.79
CA ASN A 568 -17.38 -1.27 -6.36
C ASN A 568 -18.38 -0.15 -6.64
N PHE A 569 -18.51 0.80 -5.73
CA PHE A 569 -19.42 1.93 -5.93
C PHE A 569 -18.82 2.90 -6.95
N ALA A 570 -19.63 3.39 -7.88
CA ALA A 570 -19.27 4.49 -8.77
C ALA A 570 -19.83 5.79 -8.20
N ILE A 571 -18.96 6.79 -7.98
CA ILE A 571 -19.32 8.07 -7.37
C ILE A 571 -19.14 9.17 -8.41
N MET A 572 -20.23 9.81 -8.82
CA MET A 572 -20.19 10.95 -9.75
C MET A 572 -19.72 12.22 -9.02
N HIS A 573 -18.41 12.33 -8.84
CA HIS A 573 -17.76 13.40 -8.07
C HIS A 573 -17.61 14.72 -8.84
N ASN A 574 -17.63 14.68 -10.19
CA ASN A 574 -17.53 15.85 -11.04
C ASN A 574 -18.60 15.80 -12.15
N PRO A 575 -19.81 16.35 -11.90
CA PRO A 575 -20.91 16.30 -12.86
C PRO A 575 -20.61 16.96 -14.22
N LYS A 576 -19.65 17.89 -14.28
CA LYS A 576 -19.23 18.53 -15.54
C LYS A 576 -18.35 17.61 -16.40
N GLY A 577 -17.73 16.61 -15.76
CA GLY A 577 -16.69 15.80 -16.35
C GLY A 577 -15.39 16.57 -16.56
N ARG A 578 -14.28 15.84 -16.63
CA ARG A 578 -12.98 16.30 -17.12
C ARG A 578 -12.83 15.81 -18.55
N ASP A 579 -12.49 16.69 -19.48
CA ASP A 579 -12.23 16.28 -20.85
C ASP A 579 -11.00 15.34 -20.90
N SER A 580 -11.21 14.08 -21.27
CA SER A 580 -10.15 13.09 -21.53
C SER A 580 -10.12 12.66 -23.00
N GLY A 581 -10.63 13.51 -23.90
CA GLY A 581 -10.59 13.33 -25.35
C GLY A 581 -11.76 12.53 -25.90
N PHE A 582 -11.96 11.29 -25.45
CA PHE A 582 -13.05 10.43 -25.95
C PHE A 582 -14.30 10.47 -25.08
N VAL A 583 -14.14 10.62 -23.76
CA VAL A 583 -15.21 10.63 -22.77
C VAL A 583 -14.94 11.73 -21.76
N ALA A 584 -15.98 12.36 -21.22
CA ALA A 584 -15.81 13.29 -20.10
C ALA A 584 -15.80 12.50 -18.79
N MET A 585 -14.64 12.38 -18.15
CA MET A 585 -14.49 11.62 -16.90
C MET A 585 -15.17 12.33 -15.74
N ALA A 586 -16.27 11.77 -15.26
CA ALA A 586 -17.16 12.39 -14.28
C ALA A 586 -17.29 11.63 -12.95
N HIS A 587 -16.84 10.37 -12.91
CA HIS A 587 -16.94 9.51 -11.74
C HIS A 587 -15.59 8.94 -11.30
N GLU A 588 -15.56 8.56 -10.03
CA GLU A 588 -14.49 7.78 -9.39
C GLU A 588 -15.08 6.50 -8.78
N TYR A 589 -14.23 5.65 -8.21
CA TYR A 589 -14.63 4.41 -7.56
C TYR A 589 -14.45 4.48 -6.04
N MET A 590 -15.30 3.74 -5.33
CA MET A 590 -15.08 3.37 -3.93
C MET A 590 -15.16 1.85 -3.81
N LEU A 591 -14.01 1.22 -3.61
CA LEU A 591 -13.87 -0.23 -3.49
C LEU A 591 -14.17 -0.65 -2.06
N THR A 592 -15.18 -1.50 -1.86
CA THR A 592 -15.68 -1.85 -0.52
C THR A 592 -15.60 -3.35 -0.26
N PHE A 593 -14.89 -3.73 0.79
CA PHE A 593 -14.68 -5.12 1.23
C PHE A 593 -15.09 -5.32 2.68
N ALA A 594 -15.66 -6.48 3.00
CA ALA A 594 -15.87 -6.93 4.37
C ALA A 594 -14.61 -7.65 4.88
N LYS A 595 -14.31 -7.59 6.18
CA LYS A 595 -13.34 -8.52 6.77
C LYS A 595 -13.82 -9.97 6.67
N ASN A 596 -15.09 -10.21 6.98
CA ASN A 596 -15.79 -11.46 6.70
C ASN A 596 -17.21 -11.18 6.19
N ILE A 597 -17.51 -11.53 4.94
CA ILE A 597 -18.83 -11.28 4.33
C ILE A 597 -19.99 -11.94 5.07
N GLN A 598 -19.74 -13.05 5.77
CA GLN A 598 -20.77 -13.77 6.52
C GLN A 598 -21.17 -13.03 7.80
N ASP A 599 -20.25 -12.26 8.38
CA ASP A 599 -20.46 -11.49 9.62
C ASP A 599 -20.67 -9.99 9.35
N ALA A 600 -20.54 -9.56 8.09
CA ALA A 600 -20.56 -8.17 7.69
C ALA A 600 -21.89 -7.50 8.08
N LYS A 601 -21.79 -6.36 8.77
CA LYS A 601 -22.96 -5.52 9.08
C LYS A 601 -22.83 -4.19 8.36
N THR A 602 -23.75 -3.93 7.44
CA THR A 602 -23.90 -2.67 6.71
C THR A 602 -25.28 -2.08 6.99
N PHE A 603 -25.40 -0.76 6.82
CA PHE A 603 -26.61 -0.03 7.17
C PHE A 603 -27.25 0.62 5.93
N SER A 604 -28.54 0.90 6.04
CA SER A 604 -29.34 1.51 4.99
C SER A 604 -29.34 3.04 5.12
N PHE A 605 -29.62 3.72 4.02
CA PHE A 605 -29.82 5.17 4.02
C PHE A 605 -31.25 5.51 4.38
N LYS A 606 -31.44 6.61 5.09
CA LYS A 606 -32.77 7.17 5.28
C LYS A 606 -33.19 8.01 4.08
N LEU A 607 -34.38 7.78 3.56
CA LEU A 607 -34.96 8.66 2.56
C LEU A 607 -35.37 9.98 3.20
N THR A 608 -35.09 11.08 2.53
CA THR A 608 -35.76 12.35 2.84
C THR A 608 -37.25 12.26 2.50
N GLU A 609 -38.08 13.08 3.14
CA GLU A 609 -39.51 13.16 2.82
C GLU A 609 -39.76 13.44 1.33
N GLU A 610 -38.92 14.26 0.71
CA GLU A 610 -39.02 14.58 -0.71
C GLU A 610 -38.72 13.37 -1.60
N GLU A 611 -37.66 12.62 -1.29
CA GLU A 611 -37.29 11.40 -2.02
C GLU A 611 -38.33 10.29 -1.84
N ALA A 612 -38.88 10.14 -0.63
CA ALA A 612 -39.97 9.23 -0.35
C ALA A 612 -41.20 9.60 -1.19
N ARG A 613 -41.60 10.87 -1.20
CA ARG A 613 -42.72 11.35 -2.02
C ARG A 613 -42.51 11.12 -3.52
N LYS A 614 -41.30 11.37 -4.05
CA LYS A 614 -40.97 11.11 -5.46
C LYS A 614 -41.00 9.63 -5.82
N LYS A 615 -40.53 8.76 -4.91
CA LYS A 615 -40.40 7.31 -5.15
C LYS A 615 -41.72 6.57 -5.01
N TYR A 616 -42.55 6.96 -4.04
CA TYR A 616 -43.77 6.25 -3.68
C TYR A 616 -45.02 6.93 -4.26
N GLY A 617 -45.04 8.26 -4.40
CA GLY A 617 -46.00 8.98 -5.25
C GLY A 617 -47.44 9.10 -4.71
N LYS A 618 -47.80 8.36 -3.65
CA LYS A 618 -49.07 8.52 -2.92
C LYS A 618 -48.80 8.73 -1.42
N SER A 619 -49.74 9.35 -0.73
CA SER A 619 -49.71 9.58 0.72
C SER A 619 -50.91 8.91 1.37
N GLY A 620 -50.69 8.13 2.43
CA GLY A 620 -51.73 7.50 3.21
C GLY A 620 -52.32 8.43 4.27
N ASP A 621 -53.40 7.99 4.90
CA ASP A 621 -54.16 8.78 5.88
C ASP A 621 -53.36 9.10 7.16
N SER A 622 -52.30 8.33 7.43
CA SER A 622 -51.35 8.54 8.54
C SER A 622 -50.15 9.42 8.17
N GLY A 623 -50.09 9.94 6.94
CA GLY A 623 -48.99 10.77 6.45
C GLY A 623 -47.80 9.98 5.84
N ASN A 624 -47.83 8.65 5.84
CA ASN A 624 -46.82 7.83 5.20
C ASN A 624 -46.92 7.90 3.66
N SER A 625 -45.78 7.86 2.96
CA SER A 625 -45.80 7.73 1.49
C SER A 625 -45.87 6.26 1.10
N PHE A 626 -46.63 5.90 0.07
CA PHE A 626 -46.73 4.51 -0.42
C PHE A 626 -46.90 4.46 -1.93
N ARG A 627 -46.61 3.32 -2.56
CA ARG A 627 -46.98 3.04 -3.96
C ARG A 627 -47.81 1.77 -4.04
N GLU A 628 -48.55 1.65 -5.13
CA GLU A 628 -49.34 0.46 -5.41
C GLU A 628 -48.61 -0.40 -6.44
N LEU A 629 -48.38 -1.67 -6.13
CA LEU A 629 -47.75 -2.62 -7.05
C LEU A 629 -48.72 -3.75 -7.39
N PRO A 630 -48.80 -4.19 -8.66
CA PRO A 630 -49.54 -5.40 -8.99
C PRO A 630 -49.00 -6.59 -8.17
N LEU A 631 -49.89 -7.27 -7.44
CA LEU A 631 -49.55 -8.42 -6.60
C LEU A 631 -49.05 -9.61 -7.42
N LYS A 632 -49.43 -9.66 -8.70
CA LYS A 632 -48.98 -10.66 -9.67
C LYS A 632 -47.45 -10.62 -9.82
N ARG A 633 -46.81 -11.79 -9.74
CA ARG A 633 -45.36 -11.93 -9.98
C ARG A 633 -45.09 -11.87 -11.49
N THR A 634 -44.13 -11.01 -11.85
CA THR A 634 -43.54 -10.95 -13.19
C THR A 634 -42.03 -11.14 -13.09
N GLY A 635 -41.39 -11.57 -14.19
CA GLY A 635 -39.95 -11.84 -14.24
C GLY A 635 -39.60 -13.31 -13.94
N SER A 636 -38.47 -13.54 -13.25
CA SER A 636 -37.99 -14.89 -12.93
C SER A 636 -38.85 -15.59 -11.87
N GLY A 637 -39.06 -16.90 -12.06
CA GLY A 637 -39.85 -17.75 -11.18
C GLY A 637 -41.32 -17.30 -11.11
N LYS A 638 -41.92 -16.95 -12.26
CA LYS A 638 -43.26 -16.34 -12.36
C LYS A 638 -44.38 -17.36 -12.57
N LEU A 639 -44.09 -18.59 -12.97
CA LEU A 639 -45.08 -19.58 -13.36
C LEU A 639 -45.74 -20.20 -12.12
N ARG A 640 -46.97 -20.72 -12.27
CA ARG A 640 -47.64 -21.41 -11.15
C ARG A 640 -46.85 -22.63 -10.68
N GLU A 641 -46.15 -23.30 -11.58
CA GLU A 641 -45.34 -24.48 -11.32
C GLU A 641 -44.11 -24.17 -10.43
N ASP A 642 -43.60 -22.93 -10.45
CA ASP A 642 -42.43 -22.54 -9.65
C ASP A 642 -42.73 -22.56 -8.13
N ARG A 643 -43.97 -22.20 -7.75
CA ARG A 643 -44.49 -22.20 -6.37
C ARG A 643 -46.02 -22.46 -6.40
N PRO A 644 -46.46 -23.72 -6.47
CA PRO A 644 -47.87 -24.06 -6.71
C PRO A 644 -48.86 -23.46 -5.70
N TYR A 645 -48.47 -23.39 -4.43
CA TYR A 645 -49.29 -22.82 -3.35
C TYR A 645 -49.55 -21.30 -3.47
N MET A 646 -48.90 -20.60 -4.41
CA MET A 646 -49.11 -19.18 -4.69
C MET A 646 -49.99 -18.93 -5.92
N PHE A 647 -50.64 -19.98 -6.44
CA PHE A 647 -51.64 -19.88 -7.50
C PHE A 647 -53.02 -20.21 -6.95
N PHE A 648 -53.89 -19.21 -6.90
CA PHE A 648 -55.28 -19.32 -6.46
C PHE A 648 -56.08 -18.09 -6.95
N PRO A 649 -57.40 -18.17 -7.11
CA PRO A 649 -58.20 -17.01 -7.48
C PRO A 649 -58.38 -16.07 -6.29
N PHE A 650 -58.39 -14.77 -6.57
CA PHE A 650 -59.07 -13.79 -5.73
C PHE A 650 -60.49 -13.61 -6.24
N PHE A 651 -61.44 -13.35 -5.35
CA PHE A 651 -62.83 -13.08 -5.72
C PHE A 651 -63.17 -11.63 -5.35
N PHE A 652 -63.60 -10.85 -6.34
CA PHE A 652 -63.89 -9.43 -6.16
C PHE A 652 -65.34 -9.12 -6.51
N ASN A 653 -66.12 -8.67 -5.54
CA ASN A 653 -67.44 -8.11 -5.78
C ASN A 653 -67.28 -6.62 -6.13
N GLU A 654 -67.59 -6.26 -7.37
CA GLU A 654 -67.40 -4.90 -7.88
C GLU A 654 -68.40 -3.89 -7.30
N ASP A 655 -69.61 -4.33 -6.98
CA ASP A 655 -70.69 -3.46 -6.50
C ASP A 655 -70.50 -3.11 -5.01
N GLU A 656 -70.06 -4.10 -4.22
CA GLU A 656 -69.78 -3.94 -2.79
C GLU A 656 -68.33 -3.53 -2.51
N ASN A 657 -67.46 -3.55 -3.54
CA ASN A 657 -66.01 -3.33 -3.45
C ASN A 657 -65.32 -4.25 -2.41
N ILE A 658 -65.74 -5.51 -2.36
CA ILE A 658 -65.23 -6.51 -1.42
C ILE A 658 -64.31 -7.48 -2.15
N LEU A 659 -63.07 -7.62 -1.66
CA LEU A 659 -62.11 -8.62 -2.10
C LEU A 659 -62.03 -9.74 -1.06
N CYS A 660 -62.09 -10.99 -1.50
CA CYS A 660 -61.91 -12.15 -0.63
C CYS A 660 -61.14 -13.28 -1.34
N LEU A 661 -60.80 -14.30 -0.55
CA LEU A 661 -60.18 -15.54 -1.00
C LEU A 661 -61.19 -16.70 -0.88
N PRO A 662 -60.98 -17.82 -1.61
CA PRO A 662 -61.70 -19.06 -1.32
C PRO A 662 -61.49 -19.50 0.14
N ALA A 663 -62.38 -20.32 0.68
CA ALA A 663 -62.14 -20.92 1.99
C ALA A 663 -60.88 -21.80 1.97
N GLN A 664 -60.22 -21.99 3.12
CA GLN A 664 -59.00 -22.81 3.22
C GLN A 664 -59.19 -24.21 2.62
N GLU A 665 -60.32 -24.86 2.90
CA GLU A 665 -60.66 -26.20 2.37
C GLU A 665 -60.91 -26.22 0.86
N GLU A 666 -61.27 -25.09 0.27
CA GLU A 666 -61.45 -24.92 -1.18
C GLU A 666 -60.10 -24.64 -1.85
N TYR A 667 -59.28 -23.79 -1.23
CA TYR A 667 -57.92 -23.52 -1.66
C TYR A 667 -57.05 -24.79 -1.73
N GLU A 668 -57.11 -25.64 -0.71
CA GLU A 668 -56.33 -26.89 -0.64
C GLU A 668 -56.69 -27.90 -1.74
N LYS A 669 -57.86 -27.74 -2.38
CA LYS A 669 -58.30 -28.59 -3.50
C LYS A 669 -57.86 -28.09 -4.87
N ILE A 670 -57.29 -26.88 -4.96
CA ILE A 670 -56.80 -26.31 -6.23
C ILE A 670 -55.50 -27.00 -6.67
N TYR A 671 -54.60 -27.27 -5.72
CA TYR A 671 -53.35 -27.98 -5.97
C TYR A 671 -53.29 -29.24 -5.10
N LEU A 672 -53.37 -30.40 -5.74
CA LEU A 672 -53.39 -31.70 -5.08
C LEU A 672 -51.97 -32.11 -4.73
N LYS A 673 -51.54 -31.80 -3.49
CA LYS A 673 -50.16 -32.02 -3.02
C LYS A 673 -49.67 -33.46 -3.22
N GLU A 674 -50.53 -34.45 -3.00
CA GLU A 674 -50.17 -35.87 -3.13
C GLU A 674 -49.95 -36.28 -4.60
N GLU A 675 -50.65 -35.63 -5.53
CA GLU A 675 -50.56 -35.90 -6.98
C GLU A 675 -49.55 -34.98 -7.69
N GLY A 676 -49.13 -33.89 -7.04
CA GLY A 676 -48.22 -32.90 -7.59
C GLY A 676 -48.83 -32.06 -8.73
N SER A 677 -50.15 -32.06 -8.88
CA SER A 677 -50.89 -31.52 -10.02
C SER A 677 -51.95 -30.48 -9.62
N PHE A 678 -52.38 -29.65 -10.57
CA PHE A 678 -53.50 -28.72 -10.38
C PHE A 678 -54.81 -29.36 -10.84
N ASP A 679 -55.88 -29.21 -10.05
CA ASP A 679 -57.24 -29.58 -10.48
C ASP A 679 -57.93 -28.37 -11.12
N ASP A 680 -57.61 -28.15 -12.40
CA ASP A 680 -58.18 -27.04 -13.17
C ASP A 680 -59.71 -27.18 -13.39
N ASN A 681 -60.25 -28.40 -13.32
CA ASN A 681 -61.70 -28.64 -13.40
C ASN A 681 -62.41 -28.21 -12.10
N TYR A 682 -61.83 -28.53 -10.95
CA TYR A 682 -62.31 -28.05 -9.66
C TYR A 682 -62.22 -26.53 -9.58
N LEU A 683 -61.08 -25.94 -9.98
CA LEU A 683 -60.91 -24.49 -10.02
C LEU A 683 -62.00 -23.80 -10.86
N LYS A 684 -62.32 -24.35 -12.03
CA LYS A 684 -63.40 -23.82 -12.88
C LYS A 684 -64.76 -23.84 -12.17
N LYS A 685 -65.11 -24.96 -11.51
CA LYS A 685 -66.37 -25.06 -10.75
C LYS A 685 -66.41 -24.11 -9.54
N LEU A 686 -65.27 -23.94 -8.88
CA LEU A 686 -65.13 -23.01 -7.76
C LEU A 686 -65.37 -21.56 -8.22
N ILE A 687 -64.80 -21.19 -9.38
CA ILE A 687 -65.03 -19.88 -10.00
C ILE A 687 -66.52 -19.68 -10.32
N GLU A 688 -67.15 -20.63 -11.01
CA GLU A 688 -68.59 -20.57 -11.37
C GLU A 688 -69.48 -20.41 -10.12
N ALA A 689 -69.12 -21.08 -9.01
CA ALA A 689 -69.85 -20.99 -7.74
C ALA A 689 -69.78 -19.59 -7.11
N TYR A 690 -68.62 -18.93 -7.16
CA TYR A 690 -68.47 -17.56 -6.66
C TYR A 690 -69.08 -16.51 -7.61
N GLU A 691 -68.99 -16.74 -8.92
CA GLU A 691 -69.66 -15.91 -9.94
C GLU A 691 -71.18 -15.91 -9.78
N SER A 692 -71.78 -17.05 -9.43
CA SER A 692 -73.22 -17.12 -9.11
C SER A 692 -73.65 -16.28 -7.91
N LYS A 693 -72.68 -15.88 -7.05
CA LYS A 693 -72.87 -15.02 -5.88
C LYS A 693 -72.51 -13.55 -6.15
N GLY A 694 -72.22 -13.18 -7.40
CA GLY A 694 -71.89 -11.81 -7.80
C GLY A 694 -70.41 -11.43 -7.72
N TYR A 695 -69.50 -12.40 -7.54
CA TYR A 695 -68.05 -12.14 -7.52
C TYR A 695 -67.42 -12.35 -8.89
N VAL A 696 -66.36 -11.59 -9.20
CA VAL A 696 -65.51 -11.82 -10.37
C VAL A 696 -64.20 -12.47 -9.92
N ALA A 697 -63.83 -13.59 -10.53
CA ALA A 697 -62.56 -14.25 -10.26
C ALA A 697 -61.38 -13.51 -10.92
N ILE A 698 -60.33 -13.25 -10.15
CA ILE A 698 -59.07 -12.67 -10.60
C ILE A 698 -57.97 -13.71 -10.42
N LEU A 699 -57.44 -14.22 -11.53
CA LEU A 699 -56.31 -15.13 -11.55
C LEU A 699 -55.01 -14.39 -11.92
N PRO A 700 -53.84 -14.86 -11.47
CA PRO A 700 -52.56 -14.28 -11.86
C PRO A 700 -52.21 -14.72 -13.29
N LEU A 701 -52.86 -14.14 -14.30
CA LEU A 701 -52.64 -14.49 -15.70
C LEU A 701 -51.72 -13.48 -16.39
N ASP A 702 -50.91 -13.93 -17.34
CA ASP A 702 -50.13 -13.05 -18.21
C ASP A 702 -51.01 -12.41 -19.33
N LYS A 703 -50.40 -11.81 -20.36
CA LYS A 703 -51.17 -11.23 -21.48
C LYS A 703 -51.71 -12.28 -22.45
N SER A 704 -51.08 -13.45 -22.53
CA SER A 704 -51.47 -14.56 -23.40
C SER A 704 -52.49 -15.51 -22.75
N GLY A 705 -52.71 -15.37 -21.44
CA GLY A 705 -53.59 -16.24 -20.64
C GLY A 705 -52.84 -17.36 -19.91
N GLU A 706 -51.51 -17.33 -19.92
CA GLU A 706 -50.67 -18.27 -19.18
C GLU A 706 -50.81 -18.05 -17.67
N ASN A 707 -50.87 -19.15 -16.92
CA ASN A 707 -50.98 -19.15 -15.47
C ASN A 707 -49.64 -18.79 -14.82
N LEU A 708 -49.60 -17.62 -14.18
CA LEU A 708 -48.49 -17.17 -13.34
C LEU A 708 -48.79 -17.47 -11.86
N ARG A 709 -48.10 -16.81 -10.94
CA ARG A 709 -48.38 -16.85 -9.50
C ARG A 709 -48.46 -15.48 -8.87
N TRP A 710 -49.01 -15.42 -7.65
CA TRP A 710 -48.92 -14.27 -6.78
C TRP A 710 -47.53 -14.12 -6.16
N ARG A 711 -47.20 -12.91 -5.69
CA ARG A 711 -45.97 -12.65 -4.92
C ARG A 711 -46.04 -13.25 -3.52
N TRP A 712 -47.23 -13.37 -2.95
CA TRP A 712 -47.48 -13.78 -1.56
C TRP A 712 -48.21 -15.12 -1.50
N GLY A 713 -48.05 -15.83 -0.39
CA GLY A 713 -48.78 -17.06 -0.10
C GLY A 713 -50.20 -16.79 0.39
N PHE A 714 -51.07 -17.82 0.36
CA PHE A 714 -52.49 -17.72 0.69
C PHE A 714 -52.78 -17.01 2.03
N LYS A 715 -52.16 -17.48 3.12
CA LYS A 715 -52.34 -16.89 4.46
C LYS A 715 -51.94 -15.41 4.52
N SER A 716 -50.78 -15.06 3.95
CA SER A 716 -50.32 -13.66 3.90
C SER A 716 -51.24 -12.79 3.02
N CYS A 717 -51.82 -13.36 1.98
CA CYS A 717 -52.84 -12.67 1.19
C CYS A 717 -54.10 -12.40 2.01
N GLN A 718 -54.55 -13.37 2.82
CA GLN A 718 -55.70 -13.19 3.71
C GLN A 718 -55.47 -12.07 4.72
N GLU A 719 -54.34 -12.12 5.45
CA GLU A 719 -53.92 -11.08 6.40
C GLU A 719 -53.77 -9.71 5.69
N GLY A 720 -53.27 -9.70 4.45
CA GLY A 720 -53.14 -8.51 3.62
C GLY A 720 -54.48 -7.89 3.22
N ILE A 721 -55.50 -8.69 2.94
CA ILE A 721 -56.86 -8.20 2.68
C ILE A 721 -57.46 -7.62 3.97
N GLU A 722 -57.36 -8.36 5.08
CA GLU A 722 -57.91 -7.95 6.38
C GLU A 722 -57.31 -6.61 6.88
N SER A 723 -56.02 -6.39 6.62
CA SER A 723 -55.31 -5.16 6.95
C SER A 723 -55.45 -4.03 5.92
N GLY A 724 -56.07 -4.30 4.75
CA GLY A 724 -56.19 -3.34 3.65
C GLY A 724 -54.92 -3.12 2.82
N VAL A 725 -53.83 -3.84 3.12
CA VAL A 725 -52.57 -3.81 2.34
C VAL A 725 -52.77 -4.41 0.94
N ILE A 726 -53.68 -5.37 0.79
CA ILE A 726 -54.07 -5.94 -0.50
C ILE A 726 -55.48 -5.51 -0.85
N PHE A 727 -55.65 -5.00 -2.05
CA PHE A 727 -56.95 -4.57 -2.57
C PHE A 727 -57.04 -4.82 -4.07
N ALA A 728 -58.27 -4.86 -4.60
CA ALA A 728 -58.52 -4.98 -6.03
C ALA A 728 -58.97 -3.64 -6.60
N LYS A 729 -58.66 -3.39 -7.87
CA LYS A 729 -59.16 -2.23 -8.61
C LYS A 729 -59.92 -2.69 -9.85
N LYS A 730 -61.11 -2.11 -10.02
CA LYS A 730 -61.90 -2.22 -11.24
C LYS A 730 -61.20 -1.50 -12.39
N GLY A 731 -61.15 -2.16 -13.55
CA GLY A 731 -60.57 -1.61 -14.77
C GLY A 731 -60.91 -2.50 -15.98
N ASN A 732 -60.21 -2.31 -17.11
CA ASN A 732 -60.40 -3.18 -18.28
C ASN A 732 -60.16 -4.67 -17.98
N LYS A 733 -59.29 -4.95 -17.01
CA LYS A 733 -59.18 -6.23 -16.31
C LYS A 733 -58.96 -5.95 -14.83
N ASN A 734 -59.81 -6.53 -13.99
CA ASN A 734 -59.66 -6.38 -12.54
C ASN A 734 -58.29 -6.89 -12.11
N THR A 735 -57.59 -6.11 -11.28
CA THR A 735 -56.21 -6.40 -10.88
C THR A 735 -56.08 -6.25 -9.39
N VAL A 736 -55.41 -7.22 -8.75
CA VAL A 736 -55.06 -7.18 -7.33
C VAL A 736 -53.72 -6.46 -7.17
N PHE A 737 -53.70 -5.49 -6.26
CA PHE A 737 -52.55 -4.68 -5.89
C PHE A 737 -52.17 -4.93 -4.44
N GLN A 738 -50.90 -4.63 -4.12
CA GLN A 738 -50.41 -4.46 -2.76
C GLN A 738 -49.97 -3.01 -2.55
N ILE A 739 -50.14 -2.51 -1.34
CA ILE A 739 -49.49 -1.31 -0.83
C ILE A 739 -48.03 -1.67 -0.51
N ASP A 740 -47.11 -0.92 -1.09
CA ASP A 740 -45.68 -0.94 -0.79
C ASP A 740 -45.36 0.39 -0.12
N ASP A 741 -45.41 0.39 1.22
CA ASP A 741 -45.15 1.56 2.05
C ASP A 741 -43.70 2.00 1.93
N ALA A 742 -43.48 3.32 2.04
CA ALA A 742 -42.16 3.85 2.25
C ALA A 742 -41.62 3.34 3.58
N THR A 743 -40.69 2.39 3.52
CA THR A 743 -39.73 2.24 4.61
C THR A 743 -38.81 3.45 4.59
N ASP A 744 -38.54 4.01 5.78
CA ASP A 744 -37.55 5.09 5.93
C ASP A 744 -36.19 4.64 5.38
N ASP A 745 -35.88 3.36 5.53
CA ASP A 745 -34.60 2.76 5.15
C ASP A 745 -34.60 2.24 3.70
N VAL A 746 -33.55 2.62 2.96
CA VAL A 746 -33.28 2.16 1.60
C VAL A 746 -31.82 1.73 1.48
N LYS A 747 -31.61 0.54 0.91
CA LYS A 747 -30.27 0.06 0.60
C LYS A 747 -29.57 0.99 -0.39
N PRO A 748 -28.28 1.31 -0.19
CA PRO A 748 -27.53 2.12 -1.13
C PRO A 748 -27.48 1.48 -2.51
N LYS A 749 -27.61 2.30 -3.55
CA LYS A 749 -27.35 1.86 -4.93
C LYS A 749 -25.84 1.78 -5.16
N SER A 750 -25.40 0.98 -6.12
CA SER A 750 -23.99 0.90 -6.53
C SER A 750 -23.48 2.13 -7.28
N ILE A 751 -24.36 3.08 -7.63
CA ILE A 751 -24.02 4.33 -8.31
C ILE A 751 -24.57 5.49 -7.48
N TRP A 752 -23.68 6.38 -7.04
CA TRP A 752 -23.98 7.55 -6.23
C TRP A 752 -23.79 8.79 -7.09
N TYR A 753 -24.85 9.57 -7.25
CA TYR A 753 -24.88 10.74 -8.11
C TYR A 753 -25.82 11.81 -7.54
N GLY A 754 -25.61 13.06 -7.95
CA GLY A 754 -26.37 14.22 -7.48
C GLY A 754 -25.46 15.27 -6.85
N GLU A 755 -26.04 16.44 -6.55
CA GLU A 755 -25.30 17.61 -6.04
C GLU A 755 -24.52 17.32 -4.76
N LYS A 756 -25.04 16.43 -3.89
CA LYS A 756 -24.35 16.07 -2.65
C LYS A 756 -22.98 15.44 -2.87
N TYR A 757 -22.73 14.79 -4.01
CA TYR A 757 -21.45 14.11 -4.27
C TYR A 757 -20.46 14.95 -5.08
N ASP A 758 -20.83 16.16 -5.51
CA ASP A 758 -19.92 17.05 -6.23
C ASP A 758 -18.79 17.54 -5.31
N ALA A 759 -17.56 17.14 -5.61
CA ALA A 759 -16.37 17.48 -4.83
C ALA A 759 -16.05 18.98 -4.89
N SER A 760 -16.45 19.68 -5.95
CA SER A 760 -16.20 21.12 -6.06
C SER A 760 -17.10 21.91 -5.11
N SER A 761 -18.43 21.74 -5.23
CA SER A 761 -19.37 22.50 -4.41
C SER A 761 -19.45 22.02 -2.96
N LYS A 762 -19.31 20.71 -2.70
CA LYS A 762 -19.45 20.13 -1.35
C LYS A 762 -18.13 19.68 -0.72
N GLY A 763 -17.00 19.87 -1.39
CA GLY A 763 -15.66 19.70 -0.86
C GLY A 763 -14.93 21.04 -0.85
N THR A 764 -14.38 21.46 -2.00
CA THR A 764 -13.49 22.63 -2.12
C THR A 764 -14.15 23.93 -1.65
N ASN A 765 -15.36 24.24 -2.14
CA ASN A 765 -16.05 25.48 -1.77
C ASN A 765 -16.43 25.50 -0.29
N LEU A 766 -16.92 24.38 0.25
CA LEU A 766 -17.24 24.24 1.65
C LEU A 766 -16.00 24.49 2.52
N LEU A 767 -14.87 23.91 2.16
CA LEU A 767 -13.62 24.06 2.91
C LEU A 767 -13.05 25.48 2.82
N ASN A 768 -13.15 26.13 1.66
CA ASN A 768 -12.76 27.53 1.48
C ASN A 768 -13.60 28.51 2.33
N HIS A 769 -14.86 28.15 2.64
CA HIS A 769 -15.69 28.93 3.55
C HIS A 769 -15.31 28.73 5.01
N LEU A 770 -14.82 27.55 5.38
CA LEU A 770 -14.44 27.21 6.76
C LEU A 770 -13.01 27.68 7.09
N ILE A 771 -12.06 27.51 6.17
CA ILE A 771 -10.64 27.78 6.39
C ILE A 771 -10.17 28.91 5.48
N LYS A 772 -9.79 30.03 6.09
CA LYS A 772 -9.18 31.15 5.38
C LYS A 772 -7.85 30.70 4.77
N ASN A 773 -7.65 30.94 3.47
CA ASN A 773 -6.48 30.47 2.72
C ASN A 773 -6.27 28.94 2.76
N ASN A 774 -7.35 28.18 2.55
CA ASN A 774 -7.36 26.71 2.49
C ASN A 774 -6.13 26.12 1.73
N PRO A 775 -5.30 25.28 2.38
CA PRO A 775 -4.16 24.61 1.76
C PRO A 775 -4.49 23.36 0.93
N PHE A 776 -5.75 22.92 0.89
CA PHE A 776 -6.15 21.65 0.29
C PHE A 776 -6.78 21.83 -1.08
N ASP A 777 -6.13 21.23 -2.09
CA ASP A 777 -6.53 21.38 -3.50
C ASP A 777 -7.65 20.41 -3.93
N TYR A 778 -7.72 19.22 -3.32
CA TYR A 778 -8.57 18.12 -3.79
C TYR A 778 -9.37 17.40 -2.68
N PRO A 779 -10.13 18.10 -1.82
CA PRO A 779 -10.97 17.43 -0.83
C PRO A 779 -12.11 16.64 -1.49
N LYS A 780 -12.48 15.49 -0.92
CA LYS A 780 -13.72 14.79 -1.27
C LYS A 780 -14.95 15.60 -0.85
N SER A 781 -16.10 15.26 -1.43
CA SER A 781 -17.36 15.76 -0.89
C SER A 781 -17.55 15.24 0.54
N LEU A 782 -17.89 16.14 1.46
CA LEU A 782 -18.23 15.78 2.84
C LEU A 782 -19.34 14.71 2.90
N TYR A 783 -20.36 14.84 2.05
CA TYR A 783 -21.50 13.93 2.05
C TYR A 783 -21.16 12.55 1.47
N GLN A 784 -20.17 12.45 0.58
CA GLN A 784 -19.67 11.16 0.13
C GLN A 784 -19.08 10.37 1.29
N VAL A 785 -18.24 11.03 2.12
CA VAL A 785 -17.62 10.40 3.29
C VAL A 785 -18.69 10.05 4.32
N ILE A 786 -19.62 10.97 4.62
CA ILE A 786 -20.74 10.71 5.55
C ILE A 786 -21.56 9.49 5.10
N ASP A 787 -21.99 9.42 3.83
CA ASP A 787 -22.77 8.29 3.34
C ASP A 787 -21.97 6.97 3.38
N ALA A 788 -20.65 7.01 3.13
CA ALA A 788 -19.78 5.84 3.26
C ALA A 788 -19.65 5.36 4.71
N LEU A 789 -19.58 6.28 5.67
CA LEU A 789 -19.58 5.95 7.10
C LEU A 789 -20.94 5.43 7.55
N ILE A 790 -22.04 6.10 7.20
CA ILE A 790 -23.40 5.61 7.48
C ILE A 790 -23.56 4.18 6.95
N PHE A 791 -23.09 3.89 5.75
CA PHE A 791 -23.17 2.53 5.19
C PHE A 791 -22.40 1.48 6.00
N SER A 792 -21.28 1.85 6.61
CA SER A 792 -20.30 0.91 7.18
C SER A 792 -20.32 0.79 8.71
N MET A 793 -20.94 1.72 9.43
CA MET A 793 -20.91 1.79 10.90
C MET A 793 -22.16 2.44 11.50
N ASP A 794 -22.41 2.15 12.79
CA ASP A 794 -23.41 2.83 13.63
C ASP A 794 -22.75 3.97 14.45
N LYS A 795 -23.54 4.76 15.18
CA LYS A 795 -23.10 5.97 15.90
C LYS A 795 -22.00 5.73 16.94
N ASN A 796 -21.96 4.55 17.57
CA ASN A 796 -21.02 4.24 18.65
C ASN A 796 -19.84 3.37 18.19
N ASP A 797 -19.76 3.09 16.89
CA ASP A 797 -18.69 2.29 16.32
C ASP A 797 -17.43 3.15 16.08
N SER A 798 -16.26 2.52 16.04
CA SER A 798 -14.99 3.21 15.78
C SER A 798 -14.62 3.21 14.29
N VAL A 799 -14.14 4.35 13.81
CA VAL A 799 -13.65 4.56 12.44
C VAL A 799 -12.16 4.86 12.42
N LEU A 800 -11.46 4.41 11.38
CA LEU A 800 -10.06 4.73 11.14
C LEU A 800 -9.86 5.26 9.71
N ASP A 801 -9.21 6.41 9.61
CA ASP A 801 -8.63 6.95 8.38
C ASP A 801 -7.14 7.22 8.62
N TYR A 802 -6.29 6.58 7.81
CA TYR A 802 -4.83 6.72 7.88
C TYR A 802 -4.24 7.39 6.63
N PHE A 803 -5.08 7.99 5.80
CA PHE A 803 -4.72 8.91 4.72
C PHE A 803 -5.41 10.27 4.91
N ALA A 804 -5.61 10.67 6.17
CA ALA A 804 -6.23 11.94 6.53
C ALA A 804 -5.39 13.12 6.00
N ALA A 805 -5.82 13.73 4.89
CA ALA A 805 -5.19 14.94 4.36
C ALA A 805 -5.42 16.16 5.26
N LEU A 806 -6.47 16.17 6.10
CA LEU A 806 -7.10 17.38 6.63
C LEU A 806 -6.54 17.94 7.96
N LEU A 807 -5.45 17.41 8.52
CA LEU A 807 -5.10 17.65 9.94
C LEU A 807 -3.78 18.40 10.17
N HIS A 808 -3.24 19.09 9.17
CA HIS A 808 -1.87 19.61 9.23
C HIS A 808 -1.71 21.13 9.40
N LYS A 809 -2.73 21.84 9.91
CA LYS A 809 -2.56 23.22 10.39
C LYS A 809 -3.07 23.39 11.80
#